data_AF-A0A7C7S388-F1
#
_entry.id   AF-A0A7C7S388-F1
#
_cell.length_a   1.000
_cell.length_b   1.000
_cell.length_c   1.000
_cell.angle_alpha   90.00
_cell.angle_beta   90.00
_cell.angle_gamma   90.00
#
_symmetry.space_group_name_H-M   'P 1'
#
loop_
_entity.id
_entity.type
_entity.pdbx_description
1 polymer ?
#
loop_
_entity_poly.entity_id
_entity_poly.type
_entity_poly.pdbx_seq_one_letter_code
_entity_poly.pdbx_strand_id
1 'polypeptide(L)'
;MTGTEVLRDGAGIVRGACHHDCPDTCAWEVTVIDGRAVRLRGVDDHPFTAGELCPKVNRYLDRVYHPDRILRPLRRVPGSRKGEARFEPITWEEAIAEIAERLTEAIGRHGPETVLPYSFAGTQGLVQMGVMSQRFFDAMGATRVHRHLCGVTAWLGAADVHGVPLGMDPEDLRHSRTILLWGTNTLVTNRHLWPTIEAARAEGAVVVVVDPVRTTTAERADRHVQLRPGSDVALVLGMLHVIDRDGLVDRAFLEDHTSGWDELLADARRVDLDATATITGIDVATIEWLATTFATRRPAAVRVLVGLEHRQHGQEAHRALAMLPAVTGAWRERGGGLCRSTQQYFDSVLVDPVPRRTHGRPPRVFNMAALGEVLTDPDLDPPITALIVHNCNPATITPDQNRVLAGLARDDLFTVVMEQAMTDTARYADLVLPATTQVEHLDLMNAWGHMYLSLNRPAIAPVGEALPNTEVFRRLAIAMGLDGPGLADDDETMVRQLLDSDHPWLDGIDLESLEVEGWVRLNVPEGFNPPMDGATTTPDGRLALGHLEYRPGDETPDGDAGLAARFPLGLLTRKQHVKFLNSHYGGFADHLPAEGEPLLDIHPDDAGPRSIIAGDTVRVFNDRGSVEMRAAVVDRVQPGLVTMPFGWWANATSGGRGANALTNPSLGRQIGSASFHDTLVQVEKAGS
;
A
#
# COMPACT_ATOMS: atom_id res chain seq x y z
N MET A 1 11.31 -17.43 29.82
CA MET A 1 10.85 -16.32 30.69
C MET A 1 9.64 -15.73 29.99
N THR A 2 8.46 -15.78 30.60
CA THR A 2 7.20 -15.32 30.00
C THR A 2 7.32 -13.84 29.61
N GLY A 3 6.97 -13.47 28.37
CA GLY A 3 7.14 -12.13 27.77
C GLY A 3 6.32 -10.99 28.41
N THR A 4 6.02 -11.09 29.70
CA THR A 4 5.43 -10.06 30.54
C THR A 4 6.32 -9.92 31.76
N GLU A 5 7.23 -8.95 31.74
CA GLU A 5 7.99 -8.60 32.93
C GLU A 5 7.06 -7.77 33.84
N VAL A 6 6.55 -8.40 34.90
CA VAL A 6 5.78 -7.71 35.93
C VAL A 6 6.77 -6.89 36.76
N LEU A 7 6.84 -5.60 36.46
CA LEU A 7 7.53 -4.64 37.31
C LEU A 7 6.71 -4.48 38.61
N ARG A 8 7.37 -4.27 39.74
CA ARG A 8 6.69 -4.10 41.04
C ARG A 8 5.65 -2.96 40.96
N ASP A 9 4.54 -3.11 41.69
CA ASP A 9 3.45 -2.13 41.84
C ASP A 9 2.53 -1.92 40.62
N GLY A 10 1.87 -2.99 40.13
CA GLY A 10 0.81 -2.87 39.11
C GLY A 10 1.30 -2.45 37.71
N ALA A 11 2.63 -2.45 37.52
CA ALA A 11 3.29 -2.06 36.29
C ALA A 11 3.75 -3.29 35.49
N GLY A 12 3.64 -3.23 34.16
CA GLY A 12 4.07 -4.31 33.28
C GLY A 12 4.59 -3.79 31.94
N ILE A 13 5.42 -4.59 31.29
CA ILE A 13 5.85 -4.35 29.90
C ILE A 13 5.23 -5.41 29.01
N VAL A 14 4.60 -4.97 27.92
CA VAL A 14 3.99 -5.85 26.90
C VAL A 14 4.60 -5.54 25.54
N ARG A 15 5.13 -6.57 24.87
CA ARG A 15 5.66 -6.48 23.50
C ARG A 15 4.53 -6.58 22.48
N GLY A 16 4.71 -5.90 21.34
CA GLY A 16 3.82 -6.00 20.20
C GLY A 16 4.47 -5.47 18.93
N ALA A 17 3.68 -5.27 17.88
CA ALA A 17 4.19 -4.84 16.59
C ALA A 17 3.23 -3.86 15.89
N CYS A 18 3.83 -3.01 15.07
CA CYS A 18 3.15 -1.95 14.34
C CYS A 18 2.28 -2.48 13.19
N HIS A 19 0.99 -2.15 13.21
CA HIS A 19 -0.02 -2.50 12.18
C HIS A 19 -0.07 -1.59 10.96
N HIS A 20 0.74 -0.55 10.92
CA HIS A 20 0.69 0.43 9.83
C HIS A 20 1.18 -0.19 8.52
N ASP A 21 0.55 0.23 7.42
CA ASP A 21 0.91 -0.10 6.03
C ASP A 21 2.29 0.43 5.61
N CYS A 22 3.34 -0.17 6.18
CA CYS A 22 4.74 0.17 6.02
C CYS A 22 5.57 -1.13 6.02
N PRO A 23 6.65 -1.27 5.21
CA PRO A 23 7.42 -2.51 5.14
C PRO A 23 8.11 -2.90 6.45
N ASP A 24 8.26 -1.93 7.36
CA ASP A 24 9.10 -2.04 8.56
C ASP A 24 8.49 -2.86 9.72
N THR A 25 7.16 -3.05 9.78
CA THR A 25 6.41 -3.74 10.85
C THR A 25 7.08 -3.66 12.23
N CYS A 26 7.31 -2.43 12.71
CA CYS A 26 8.24 -2.21 13.82
C CYS A 26 7.80 -2.92 15.11
N ALA A 27 8.74 -3.62 15.75
CA ALA A 27 8.52 -4.17 17.08
C ALA A 27 8.58 -3.07 18.14
N TRP A 28 7.63 -3.09 19.08
CA TRP A 28 7.52 -2.12 20.17
C TRP A 28 7.26 -2.81 21.51
N GLU A 29 7.44 -2.03 22.57
CA GLU A 29 6.98 -2.39 23.91
C GLU A 29 6.19 -1.25 24.53
N VAL A 30 5.18 -1.63 25.33
CA VAL A 30 4.29 -0.72 26.04
C VAL A 30 4.49 -0.90 27.53
N THR A 31 4.82 0.18 28.23
CA THR A 31 4.76 0.23 29.69
C THR A 31 3.33 0.53 30.11
N VAL A 32 2.78 -0.34 30.94
CA VAL A 32 1.42 -0.27 31.49
C VAL A 32 1.53 -0.05 32.99
N ILE A 33 0.73 0.86 33.54
CA ILE A 33 0.60 1.12 34.98
C ILE A 33 -0.89 1.22 35.29
N ASP A 34 -1.37 0.45 36.26
CA ASP A 34 -2.79 0.44 36.68
C ASP A 34 -3.77 0.25 35.50
N GLY A 35 -3.41 -0.64 34.57
CA GLY A 35 -4.21 -0.95 33.38
C GLY A 35 -4.19 0.13 32.28
N ARG A 36 -3.39 1.18 32.42
CA ARG A 36 -3.23 2.25 31.44
C ARG A 36 -1.87 2.18 30.75
N ALA A 37 -1.84 2.29 29.42
CA ALA A 37 -0.60 2.42 28.67
C ALA A 37 -0.04 3.84 28.88
N VAL A 38 1.17 3.94 29.44
CA VAL A 38 1.77 5.24 29.80
C VAL A 38 2.99 5.58 28.95
N ARG A 39 3.60 4.60 28.29
CA ARG A 39 4.77 4.80 27.42
C ARG A 39 4.83 3.71 26.36
N LEU A 40 5.18 4.09 25.13
CA LEU A 40 5.48 3.18 24.02
C LEU A 40 6.86 3.53 23.46
N ARG A 41 7.70 2.51 23.24
CA ARG A 41 9.02 2.66 22.60
C ARG A 41 9.32 1.46 21.68
N GLY A 42 10.28 1.63 20.79
CA GLY A 42 10.80 0.53 19.99
C GLY A 42 11.60 -0.46 20.86
N VAL A 43 11.68 -1.69 20.40
CA VAL A 43 12.40 -2.76 21.09
C VAL A 43 13.83 -2.84 20.59
N ASP A 44 14.80 -2.74 21.50
CA ASP A 44 16.22 -2.57 21.19
C ASP A 44 16.84 -3.81 20.52
N ASP A 45 16.34 -5.01 20.83
CA ASP A 45 16.81 -6.32 20.34
C ASP A 45 16.13 -6.80 19.04
N HIS A 46 15.20 -6.03 18.45
CA HIS A 46 14.62 -6.39 17.15
C HIS A 46 15.64 -6.16 16.02
N PRO A 47 16.08 -7.20 15.26
CA PRO A 47 17.24 -7.07 14.38
C PRO A 47 17.10 -6.05 13.26
N PHE A 48 15.88 -5.86 12.74
CA PHE A 48 15.63 -4.95 11.62
C PHE A 48 15.41 -3.49 12.06
N THR A 49 14.70 -3.27 13.17
CA THR A 49 14.32 -1.91 13.61
C THR A 49 15.19 -1.34 14.74
N ALA A 50 15.93 -2.20 15.46
CA ALA A 50 16.96 -1.81 16.42
C ALA A 50 16.54 -0.69 17.40
N GLY A 51 15.35 -0.80 17.99
CA GLY A 51 14.82 0.17 18.96
C GLY A 51 14.23 1.46 18.37
N GLU A 52 14.36 1.70 17.07
CA GLU A 52 13.85 2.90 16.44
C GLU A 52 12.34 2.82 16.13
N LEU A 53 11.65 3.96 16.33
CA LEU A 53 10.29 4.18 15.85
C LEU A 53 10.24 5.47 15.03
N CYS A 54 9.36 5.50 14.03
CA CYS A 54 9.15 6.69 13.21
C CYS A 54 8.29 7.75 13.91
N PRO A 55 8.33 9.01 13.43
CA PRO A 55 7.48 10.08 13.97
C PRO A 55 5.97 9.81 13.90
N LYS A 56 5.53 8.82 13.11
CA LYS A 56 4.12 8.39 12.99
C LYS A 56 3.66 7.52 14.16
N VAL A 57 4.60 6.89 14.86
CA VAL A 57 4.32 5.83 15.84
C VAL A 57 4.91 6.15 17.21
N ASN A 58 5.97 6.96 17.30
CA ASN A 58 6.57 7.32 18.58
C ASN A 58 5.63 8.08 19.54
N ARG A 59 4.47 8.55 19.06
CA ARG A 59 3.38 9.14 19.84
C ARG A 59 2.06 8.37 19.73
N TYR A 60 2.11 7.06 19.44
CA TYR A 60 0.92 6.25 19.17
C TYR A 60 -0.14 6.32 20.29
N LEU A 61 0.27 6.45 21.55
CA LEU A 61 -0.66 6.55 22.69
C LEU A 61 -1.54 7.81 22.66
N ASP A 62 -1.12 8.86 21.95
CA ASP A 62 -1.97 10.05 21.73
C ASP A 62 -3.24 9.67 20.96
N ARG A 63 -3.15 8.70 20.04
CA ARG A 63 -4.31 8.16 19.30
C ARG A 63 -5.21 7.32 20.19
N VAL A 64 -4.62 6.50 21.07
CA VAL A 64 -5.35 5.62 21.99
C VAL A 64 -6.26 6.42 22.92
N TYR A 65 -5.78 7.57 23.38
CA TYR A 65 -6.48 8.44 24.33
C TYR A 65 -6.94 9.78 23.72
N HIS A 66 -7.04 9.85 22.39
CA HIS A 66 -7.46 11.07 21.72
C HIS A 66 -8.90 11.44 22.12
N PRO A 67 -9.21 12.72 22.39
CA PRO A 67 -10.56 13.14 22.78
C PRO A 67 -11.63 12.83 21.73
N ASP A 68 -11.27 12.87 20.44
CA ASP A 68 -12.18 12.56 19.33
C ASP A 68 -12.28 11.05 19.00
N ARG A 69 -11.68 10.18 19.82
CA ARG A 69 -11.78 8.74 19.61
C ARG A 69 -13.23 8.28 19.78
N ILE A 70 -13.71 7.45 18.87
CA ILE A 70 -15.05 6.84 18.97
C ILE A 70 -14.98 5.74 20.03
N LEU A 71 -15.77 5.89 21.09
CA LEU A 71 -15.76 5.00 22.26
C LEU A 71 -17.06 4.23 22.47
N ARG A 72 -18.10 4.48 21.66
CA ARG A 72 -19.41 3.82 21.72
C ARG A 72 -19.97 3.68 20.31
N PRO A 73 -20.83 2.68 20.04
CA PRO A 73 -21.58 2.61 18.80
C PRO A 73 -22.42 3.87 18.58
N LEU A 74 -22.48 4.33 17.33
CA LEU A 74 -23.16 5.55 16.93
C LEU A 74 -24.16 5.24 15.81
N ARG A 75 -25.39 5.79 15.92
CA ARG A 75 -26.43 5.74 14.87
C ARG A 75 -26.64 7.11 14.26
N ARG A 76 -26.75 7.18 12.93
CA ARG A 76 -27.07 8.43 12.24
C ARG A 76 -28.46 8.91 12.68
N VAL A 77 -28.56 10.18 13.07
CA VAL A 77 -29.82 10.77 13.52
C VAL A 77 -30.85 10.69 12.39
N PRO A 78 -32.06 10.14 12.62
CA PRO A 78 -33.10 10.07 11.60
C PRO A 78 -33.39 11.44 10.97
N GLY A 79 -33.49 11.48 9.64
CA GLY A 79 -33.72 12.70 8.86
C GLY A 79 -32.49 13.59 8.62
N SER A 80 -31.31 13.23 9.15
CA SER A 80 -30.05 13.86 8.75
C SER A 80 -29.51 13.26 7.44
N ARG A 81 -28.77 14.07 6.68
CA ARG A 81 -28.19 13.62 5.40
C ARG A 81 -26.85 12.93 5.62
N LYS A 82 -26.56 11.91 4.80
CA LYS A 82 -25.23 11.29 4.73
C LYS A 82 -24.17 12.37 4.45
N GLY A 83 -23.06 12.34 5.20
CA GLY A 83 -21.99 13.34 5.15
C GLY A 83 -22.10 14.46 6.20
N GLU A 84 -23.26 14.69 6.82
CA GLU A 84 -23.43 15.71 7.88
C GLU A 84 -22.79 15.31 9.21
N ALA A 85 -22.44 14.03 9.39
CA ALA A 85 -21.86 13.47 10.60
C ALA A 85 -22.68 13.72 11.88
N ARG A 86 -24.01 13.68 11.77
CA ARG A 86 -24.95 13.82 12.90
C ARG A 86 -25.32 12.46 13.44
N PHE A 87 -24.76 12.11 14.59
CA PHE A 87 -24.94 10.80 15.22
C PHE A 87 -25.44 10.92 16.67
N GLU A 88 -26.12 9.87 17.12
CA GLU A 88 -26.47 9.64 18.52
C GLU A 88 -25.88 8.31 19.00
N PRO A 89 -25.44 8.20 20.27
CA PRO A 89 -24.93 6.94 20.80
C PRO A 89 -26.04 5.91 20.96
N ILE A 90 -25.73 4.64 20.68
CA ILE A 90 -26.60 3.47 20.87
C ILE A 90 -25.83 2.36 21.58
N THR A 91 -26.51 1.33 22.09
CA THR A 91 -25.82 0.16 22.67
C THR A 91 -25.29 -0.78 21.58
N TRP A 92 -24.35 -1.65 21.96
CA TRP A 92 -23.90 -2.73 21.08
C TRP A 92 -25.02 -3.72 20.73
N GLU A 93 -25.95 -4.01 21.64
CA GLU A 93 -27.09 -4.88 21.31
C GLU A 93 -27.97 -4.25 20.23
N GLU A 94 -28.27 -2.95 20.36
CA GLU A 94 -29.05 -2.22 19.37
C GLU A 94 -28.34 -2.17 18.01
N ALA A 95 -27.03 -1.90 18.00
CA ALA A 95 -26.24 -1.83 16.77
C ALA A 95 -26.20 -3.18 16.05
N ILE A 96 -25.89 -4.27 16.76
CA ILE A 96 -25.80 -5.62 16.18
C ILE A 96 -27.17 -6.08 15.66
N ALA A 97 -28.24 -5.82 16.42
CA ALA A 97 -29.60 -6.18 16.00
C ALA A 97 -30.01 -5.44 14.72
N GLU A 98 -29.77 -4.12 14.65
CA GLU A 98 -30.11 -3.32 13.48
C GLU A 98 -29.30 -3.74 12.25
N ILE A 99 -28.00 -4.01 12.40
CA ILE A 99 -27.17 -4.49 11.28
C ILE A 99 -27.70 -5.84 10.78
N ALA A 100 -27.95 -6.80 11.68
CA ALA A 100 -28.45 -8.12 11.32
C ALA A 100 -29.80 -8.05 10.60
N GLU A 101 -30.73 -7.21 11.10
CA GLU A 101 -32.04 -6.98 10.47
C GLU A 101 -31.90 -6.40 9.07
N ARG A 102 -31.16 -5.29 8.93
CA ARG A 102 -31.01 -4.56 7.66
C ARG A 102 -30.27 -5.37 6.60
N LEU A 103 -29.26 -6.13 7.00
CA LEU A 103 -28.59 -7.06 6.09
C LEU A 103 -29.53 -8.19 5.67
N THR A 104 -30.27 -8.80 6.59
CA THR A 104 -31.23 -9.88 6.26
C THR A 104 -32.32 -9.38 5.32
N GLU A 105 -32.84 -8.18 5.54
CA GLU A 105 -33.82 -7.51 4.67
C GLU A 105 -33.26 -7.28 3.26
N ALA A 106 -32.04 -6.73 3.16
CA ALA A 106 -31.38 -6.48 1.88
C ALA A 106 -31.13 -7.79 1.11
N ILE A 107 -30.62 -8.81 1.80
CA ILE A 107 -30.37 -10.15 1.23
C ILE A 107 -31.69 -10.78 0.75
N GLY A 108 -32.76 -10.68 1.53
CA GLY A 108 -34.07 -11.21 1.15
C GLY A 108 -34.66 -10.56 -0.10
N ARG A 109 -34.33 -9.28 -0.37
CA ARG A 109 -34.80 -8.54 -1.55
C ARG A 109 -33.93 -8.72 -2.78
N HIS A 110 -32.61 -8.72 -2.61
CA HIS A 110 -31.65 -8.59 -3.72
C HIS A 110 -30.65 -9.74 -3.81
N GLY A 111 -30.71 -10.72 -2.89
CA GLY A 111 -29.70 -11.76 -2.76
C GLY A 111 -28.45 -11.28 -2.02
N PRO A 112 -27.57 -12.22 -1.59
CA PRO A 112 -26.45 -11.89 -0.71
C PRO A 112 -25.38 -11.02 -1.37
N GLU A 113 -25.28 -11.03 -2.70
CA GLU A 113 -24.34 -10.20 -3.44
C GLU A 113 -24.61 -8.70 -3.28
N THR A 114 -25.79 -8.29 -2.81
CA THR A 114 -26.06 -6.86 -2.52
C THR A 114 -25.18 -6.29 -1.40
N VAL A 115 -24.59 -7.16 -0.57
CA VAL A 115 -23.67 -6.79 0.51
C VAL A 115 -22.25 -6.69 -0.05
N LEU A 116 -21.65 -5.51 0.08
CA LEU A 116 -20.28 -5.22 -0.31
C LEU A 116 -19.40 -5.06 0.94
N PRO A 117 -18.51 -6.02 1.26
CA PRO A 117 -17.44 -5.81 2.22
C PRO A 117 -16.35 -4.92 1.62
N TYR A 118 -15.84 -3.96 2.38
CA TYR A 118 -14.81 -3.04 1.91
C TYR A 118 -13.73 -2.83 2.98
N SER A 119 -12.56 -3.45 2.79
CA SER A 119 -11.47 -3.41 3.76
C SER A 119 -10.10 -3.48 3.13
N PHE A 120 -9.13 -2.82 3.76
CA PHE A 120 -7.73 -2.82 3.33
C PHE A 120 -6.77 -2.70 4.52
N ALA A 121 -5.61 -2.09 4.30
CA ALA A 121 -4.47 -2.04 5.21
C ALA A 121 -4.55 -0.94 6.30
N GLY A 122 -5.76 -0.62 6.79
CA GLY A 122 -5.95 0.25 7.96
C GLY A 122 -5.32 -0.34 9.23
N THR A 123 -5.48 -1.65 9.37
CA THR A 123 -4.83 -2.51 10.37
C THR A 123 -4.35 -3.74 9.61
N GLN A 124 -3.02 -3.92 9.49
CA GLN A 124 -2.44 -4.96 8.63
C GLN A 124 -2.24 -6.34 9.26
N GLY A 125 -2.43 -6.51 10.56
CA GLY A 125 -2.25 -7.85 11.14
C GLY A 125 -3.29 -8.83 10.65
N LEU A 126 -2.88 -10.08 10.45
CA LEU A 126 -3.63 -11.08 9.69
C LEU A 126 -5.03 -11.32 10.29
N VAL A 127 -5.13 -11.34 11.62
CA VAL A 127 -6.35 -11.66 12.35
C VAL A 127 -7.33 -10.48 12.28
N GLN A 128 -6.87 -9.26 12.61
CA GLN A 128 -7.74 -8.09 12.64
C GLN A 128 -7.99 -7.49 11.24
N MET A 129 -7.15 -7.79 10.25
CA MET A 129 -7.34 -7.35 8.87
C MET A 129 -8.48 -8.11 8.18
N GLY A 130 -8.45 -9.45 8.23
CA GLY A 130 -9.12 -10.24 7.22
C GLY A 130 -9.78 -11.53 7.68
N VAL A 131 -9.14 -12.35 8.52
CA VAL A 131 -9.52 -13.78 8.71
C VAL A 131 -11.00 -13.96 9.07
N MET A 132 -11.44 -13.44 10.22
CA MET A 132 -12.84 -13.59 10.65
C MET A 132 -13.82 -12.89 9.70
N SER A 133 -13.48 -11.69 9.22
CA SER A 133 -14.34 -10.95 8.28
C SER A 133 -14.59 -11.74 6.99
N GLN A 134 -13.56 -12.41 6.47
CA GLN A 134 -13.64 -13.24 5.29
C GLN A 134 -14.54 -14.45 5.52
N ARG A 135 -14.37 -15.15 6.65
CA ARG A 135 -15.24 -16.28 7.02
C ARG A 135 -16.71 -15.85 7.12
N PHE A 136 -16.98 -14.70 7.75
CA PHE A 136 -18.32 -14.12 7.85
C PHE A 136 -18.95 -13.81 6.47
N PHE A 137 -18.24 -13.11 5.59
CA PHE A 137 -18.76 -12.75 4.26
C PHE A 137 -18.90 -13.96 3.32
N ASP A 138 -17.96 -14.91 3.39
CA ASP A 138 -18.05 -16.17 2.63
C ASP A 138 -19.21 -17.04 3.15
N ALA A 139 -19.45 -17.10 4.47
CA ALA A 139 -20.60 -17.80 5.05
C ALA A 139 -21.94 -17.25 4.54
N MET A 140 -22.05 -15.92 4.39
CA MET A 140 -23.22 -15.24 3.85
C MET A 140 -23.38 -15.37 2.32
N GLY A 141 -22.27 -15.52 1.59
CA GLY A 141 -22.26 -15.50 0.12
C GLY A 141 -22.28 -14.09 -0.47
N ALA A 142 -21.70 -13.13 0.26
CA ALA A 142 -21.63 -11.72 -0.14
C ALA A 142 -20.75 -11.49 -1.38
N THR A 143 -20.83 -10.29 -1.95
CA THR A 143 -19.87 -9.86 -2.97
C THR A 143 -18.45 -9.85 -2.39
N ARG A 144 -17.43 -10.08 -3.21
CA ARG A 144 -16.02 -9.95 -2.84
C ARG A 144 -15.40 -8.69 -3.46
N VAL A 145 -14.31 -8.24 -2.85
CA VAL A 145 -13.49 -7.15 -3.38
C VAL A 145 -12.08 -7.64 -3.64
N HIS A 146 -11.61 -7.45 -4.87
CA HIS A 146 -10.19 -7.48 -5.21
C HIS A 146 -9.54 -6.26 -4.57
N ARG A 147 -8.75 -6.50 -3.53
CA ARG A 147 -8.02 -5.49 -2.74
C ARG A 147 -6.80 -4.95 -3.48
N HIS A 148 -6.99 -4.57 -4.74
CA HIS A 148 -5.91 -4.27 -5.68
C HIS A 148 -5.68 -2.76 -5.75
N LEU A 149 -5.72 -2.05 -4.62
CA LEU A 149 -5.41 -0.62 -4.61
C LEU A 149 -3.89 -0.38 -4.65
N CYS A 150 -3.10 -1.36 -4.17
CA CYS A 150 -1.65 -1.35 -4.09
C CYS A 150 -1.13 -2.82 -3.95
N GLY A 151 0.14 -3.08 -4.24
CA GLY A 151 0.85 -4.35 -4.14
C GLY A 151 0.70 -5.26 -5.36
N VAL A 152 -0.52 -5.41 -5.87
CA VAL A 152 -0.83 -6.45 -6.87
C VAL A 152 -0.20 -6.17 -8.24
N THR A 153 -0.18 -4.91 -8.68
CA THR A 153 0.43 -4.55 -9.98
C THR A 153 1.93 -4.85 -9.98
N ALA A 154 2.62 -4.60 -8.87
CA ALA A 154 4.03 -4.95 -8.70
C ALA A 154 4.26 -6.45 -8.57
N TRP A 155 3.34 -7.18 -7.92
CA TRP A 155 3.41 -8.64 -7.84
C TRP A 155 3.27 -9.28 -9.20
N LEU A 156 2.25 -8.91 -9.98
CA LEU A 156 2.01 -9.46 -11.30
C LEU A 156 3.21 -9.19 -12.22
N GLY A 157 3.77 -7.98 -12.23
CA GLY A 157 4.92 -7.68 -13.09
C GLY A 157 6.17 -8.50 -12.74
N ALA A 158 6.44 -8.73 -11.47
CA ALA A 158 7.54 -9.63 -11.06
C ALA A 158 7.23 -11.10 -11.39
N ALA A 159 5.99 -11.53 -11.19
CA ALA A 159 5.54 -12.89 -11.48
C ALA A 159 5.52 -13.21 -12.99
N ASP A 160 5.29 -12.23 -13.86
CA ASP A 160 5.39 -12.40 -15.32
C ASP A 160 6.78 -12.89 -15.74
N VAL A 161 7.82 -12.54 -14.98
CA VAL A 161 9.21 -12.96 -15.25
C VAL A 161 9.58 -14.19 -14.42
N HIS A 162 9.29 -14.19 -13.12
CA HIS A 162 9.76 -15.22 -12.19
C HIS A 162 8.78 -16.40 -12.03
N GLY A 163 7.55 -16.29 -12.52
CA GLY A 163 6.43 -17.18 -12.19
C GLY A 163 5.82 -16.93 -10.81
N VAL A 164 6.60 -16.34 -9.89
CA VAL A 164 6.21 -16.03 -8.51
C VAL A 164 6.72 -14.64 -8.12
N PRO A 165 5.98 -13.84 -7.33
CA PRO A 165 6.45 -12.55 -6.88
C PRO A 165 7.40 -12.71 -5.67
N LEU A 166 8.46 -13.52 -5.78
CA LEU A 166 9.56 -13.55 -4.82
C LEU A 166 10.72 -12.68 -5.33
N GLY A 167 11.40 -12.05 -4.37
CA GLY A 167 12.63 -11.30 -4.60
C GLY A 167 13.62 -11.58 -3.48
N MET A 168 14.85 -11.09 -3.61
CA MET A 168 15.88 -11.26 -2.59
C MET A 168 15.48 -10.59 -1.27
N ASP A 169 16.05 -11.09 -0.18
CA ASP A 169 15.96 -10.46 1.13
C ASP A 169 16.48 -9.01 1.08
N PRO A 170 15.68 -8.00 1.48
CA PRO A 170 16.16 -6.62 1.61
C PRO A 170 17.42 -6.46 2.47
N GLU A 171 17.64 -7.31 3.49
CA GLU A 171 18.84 -7.26 4.33
C GLU A 171 20.12 -7.61 3.55
N ASP A 172 20.02 -8.35 2.44
CA ASP A 172 21.16 -8.70 1.59
C ASP A 172 21.65 -7.53 0.71
N LEU A 173 20.93 -6.40 0.68
CA LEU A 173 21.41 -5.17 0.03
C LEU A 173 22.75 -4.68 0.60
N ARG A 174 23.12 -5.09 1.82
CA ARG A 174 24.43 -4.82 2.42
C ARG A 174 25.61 -5.33 1.58
N HIS A 175 25.38 -6.35 0.75
CA HIS A 175 26.41 -6.99 -0.08
C HIS A 175 26.49 -6.39 -1.49
N SER A 176 25.57 -5.51 -1.87
CA SER A 176 25.51 -4.90 -3.19
C SER A 176 26.66 -3.90 -3.43
N ARG A 177 27.12 -3.77 -4.68
CA ARG A 177 28.03 -2.70 -5.15
C ARG A 177 27.32 -1.64 -5.99
N THR A 178 26.12 -1.95 -6.49
CA THR A 178 25.19 -0.98 -7.08
C THR A 178 23.81 -1.21 -6.50
N ILE A 179 23.16 -0.17 -6.02
CA ILE A 179 21.78 -0.22 -5.52
C ILE A 179 20.96 0.81 -6.29
N LEU A 180 20.02 0.33 -7.11
CA LEU A 180 19.02 1.16 -7.76
C LEU A 180 17.75 1.21 -6.89
N LEU A 181 17.49 2.35 -6.28
CA LEU A 181 16.25 2.65 -5.60
C LEU A 181 15.27 3.22 -6.63
N TRP A 182 14.36 2.39 -7.13
CA TRP A 182 13.47 2.76 -8.24
C TRP A 182 12.04 3.01 -7.76
N GLY A 183 11.53 4.23 -7.93
CA GLY A 183 10.18 4.62 -7.52
C GLY A 183 9.91 4.42 -6.02
N THR A 184 10.91 4.68 -5.18
CA THR A 184 10.82 4.48 -3.72
C THR A 184 11.48 5.61 -2.93
N ASN A 185 10.72 6.19 -2.00
CA ASN A 185 11.24 7.16 -1.03
C ASN A 185 11.62 6.47 0.28
N THR A 186 12.63 5.60 0.21
CA THR A 186 13.03 4.66 1.27
C THR A 186 13.18 5.31 2.65
N LEU A 187 13.73 6.52 2.75
CA LEU A 187 13.88 7.21 4.05
C LEU A 187 12.56 7.58 4.73
N VAL A 188 11.48 7.70 3.96
CA VAL A 188 10.15 8.05 4.46
C VAL A 188 9.28 6.81 4.60
N THR A 189 9.39 5.86 3.67
CA THR A 189 8.47 4.73 3.54
C THR A 189 9.04 3.38 3.96
N ASN A 190 10.34 3.25 4.21
CA ASN A 190 11.02 2.00 4.61
C ASN A 190 12.35 2.33 5.33
N ARG A 191 12.26 3.16 6.37
CA ARG A 191 13.44 3.88 6.89
C ARG A 191 14.46 2.94 7.54
N HIS A 192 14.00 1.81 8.07
CA HIS A 192 14.85 0.86 8.79
C HIS A 192 15.70 0.00 7.83
N LEU A 193 15.40 0.04 6.52
CA LEU A 193 16.30 -0.48 5.50
C LEU A 193 17.50 0.45 5.23
N TRP A 194 17.40 1.74 5.53
CA TRP A 194 18.44 2.71 5.18
C TRP A 194 19.81 2.41 5.83
N PRO A 195 19.91 1.99 7.11
CA PRO A 195 21.18 1.56 7.69
C PRO A 195 21.88 0.44 6.91
N THR A 196 21.12 -0.52 6.36
CA THR A 196 21.65 -1.59 5.49
C THR A 196 22.25 -1.03 4.20
N ILE A 197 21.58 -0.04 3.59
CA ILE A 197 22.05 0.65 2.38
C ILE A 197 23.31 1.48 2.68
N GLU A 198 23.35 2.19 3.82
CA GLU A 198 24.53 2.94 4.24
C GLU A 198 25.72 2.02 4.55
N ALA A 199 25.48 0.82 5.09
CA ALA A 199 26.53 -0.18 5.29
C ALA A 199 27.13 -0.62 3.94
N ALA A 200 26.30 -0.90 2.93
CA ALA A 200 26.78 -1.20 1.57
C ALA A 200 27.60 -0.03 0.99
N ARG A 201 27.08 1.20 1.15
CA ARG A 201 27.71 2.43 0.65
C ARG A 201 29.06 2.69 1.33
N ALA A 202 29.17 2.45 2.64
CA ALA A 202 30.42 2.54 3.39
C ALA A 202 31.48 1.54 2.89
N GLU A 203 31.04 0.40 2.34
CA GLU A 203 31.92 -0.56 1.66
C GLU A 203 32.15 -0.24 0.17
N GLY A 204 31.65 0.90 -0.34
CA GLY A 204 31.90 1.38 -1.70
C GLY A 204 30.79 1.08 -2.72
N ALA A 205 29.59 0.71 -2.27
CA ALA A 205 28.42 0.65 -3.14
C ALA A 205 28.04 2.03 -3.68
N VAL A 206 27.50 2.08 -4.89
CA VAL A 206 26.89 3.28 -5.48
C VAL A 206 25.37 3.17 -5.34
N VAL A 207 24.76 4.18 -4.72
CA VAL A 207 23.31 4.27 -4.51
C VAL A 207 22.72 5.28 -5.49
N VAL A 208 21.83 4.81 -6.37
CA VAL A 208 21.14 5.64 -7.36
C VAL A 208 19.65 5.63 -7.09
N VAL A 209 19.03 6.80 -7.09
CA VAL A 209 17.57 6.94 -7.00
C VAL A 209 17.01 7.28 -8.37
N VAL A 210 16.07 6.47 -8.86
CA VAL A 210 15.30 6.72 -10.09
C VAL A 210 13.89 7.09 -9.67
N ASP A 211 13.56 8.38 -9.74
CA ASP A 211 12.30 8.94 -9.24
C ASP A 211 11.99 10.28 -9.95
N PRO A 212 10.75 10.54 -10.40
CA PRO A 212 10.40 11.83 -11.02
C PRO A 212 10.53 13.04 -10.07
N VAL A 213 10.63 12.78 -8.77
CA VAL A 213 10.74 13.80 -7.72
C VAL A 213 12.10 13.70 -7.06
N ARG A 214 12.74 14.86 -6.83
CA ARG A 214 13.91 14.96 -5.95
C ARG A 214 13.47 14.83 -4.49
N THR A 215 13.23 13.60 -4.06
CA THR A 215 12.80 13.23 -2.70
C THR A 215 13.95 13.33 -1.71
N THR A 216 13.66 13.26 -0.40
CA THR A 216 14.71 13.18 0.64
C THR A 216 15.64 11.98 0.43
N THR A 217 15.13 10.87 -0.12
CA THR A 217 15.98 9.72 -0.50
C THR A 217 16.90 10.07 -1.66
N ALA A 218 16.38 10.75 -2.69
CA ALA A 218 17.19 11.24 -3.82
C ALA A 218 18.29 12.21 -3.39
N GLU A 219 18.01 13.10 -2.42
CA GLU A 219 18.97 14.05 -1.87
C GLU A 219 20.12 13.38 -1.10
N ARG A 220 19.92 12.17 -0.55
CA ARG A 220 20.96 11.41 0.17
C ARG A 220 21.69 10.37 -0.68
N ALA A 221 21.15 10.03 -1.84
CA ALA A 221 21.77 9.10 -2.78
C ALA A 221 23.02 9.70 -3.44
N ASP A 222 23.84 8.85 -4.05
CA ASP A 222 25.02 9.31 -4.80
C ASP A 222 24.63 9.97 -6.12
N ARG A 223 23.50 9.55 -6.72
CA ARG A 223 22.94 10.17 -7.93
C ARG A 223 21.43 10.05 -7.97
N HIS A 224 20.77 11.09 -8.48
CA HIS A 224 19.35 11.11 -8.80
C HIS A 224 19.15 11.11 -10.31
N VAL A 225 18.36 10.16 -10.82
CA VAL A 225 17.92 10.07 -12.22
C VAL A 225 16.45 10.46 -12.23
N GLN A 226 16.19 11.72 -12.58
CA GLN A 226 14.85 12.30 -12.55
C GLN A 226 14.12 12.04 -13.86
N LEU A 227 13.54 10.86 -14.02
CA LEU A 227 12.81 10.51 -15.24
C LEU A 227 11.42 11.15 -15.29
N ARG A 228 10.85 11.25 -16.49
CA ARG A 228 9.45 11.61 -16.67
C ARG A 228 8.53 10.49 -16.14
N PRO A 229 7.48 10.82 -15.39
CA PRO A 229 6.44 9.89 -14.95
C PRO A 229 5.99 8.91 -16.04
N GLY A 230 6.10 7.59 -15.79
CA GLY A 230 5.59 6.54 -16.70
C GLY A 230 6.56 6.12 -17.82
N SER A 231 7.73 6.74 -17.90
CA SER A 231 8.77 6.41 -18.91
C SER A 231 9.71 5.27 -18.49
N ASP A 232 9.40 4.55 -17.40
CA ASP A 232 10.26 3.53 -16.80
C ASP A 232 10.67 2.42 -17.77
N VAL A 233 9.72 1.90 -18.56
CA VAL A 233 9.99 0.87 -19.58
C VAL A 233 10.92 1.38 -20.67
N ALA A 234 10.77 2.64 -21.10
CA ALA A 234 11.67 3.25 -22.08
C ALA A 234 13.10 3.37 -21.52
N LEU A 235 13.24 3.75 -20.25
CA LEU A 235 14.54 3.83 -19.60
C LEU A 235 15.20 2.44 -19.49
N VAL A 236 14.46 1.41 -19.07
CA VAL A 236 14.98 0.03 -19.01
C VAL A 236 15.39 -0.45 -20.40
N LEU A 237 14.56 -0.24 -21.44
CA LEU A 237 14.89 -0.59 -22.82
C LEU A 237 16.17 0.12 -23.31
N GLY A 238 16.34 1.41 -22.99
CA GLY A 238 17.57 2.16 -23.29
C GLY A 238 18.78 1.60 -22.54
N MET A 239 18.62 1.18 -21.28
CA MET A 239 19.69 0.52 -20.53
C MET A 239 20.07 -0.83 -21.15
N LEU A 240 19.07 -1.66 -21.50
CA LEU A 240 19.29 -2.95 -22.14
C LEU A 240 19.96 -2.81 -23.52
N HIS A 241 19.60 -1.77 -24.28
CA HIS A 241 20.25 -1.42 -25.54
C HIS A 241 21.76 -1.21 -25.33
N VAL A 242 22.14 -0.37 -24.35
CA VAL A 242 23.56 -0.10 -24.05
C VAL A 242 24.28 -1.36 -23.57
N ILE A 243 23.65 -2.14 -22.68
CA ILE A 243 24.22 -3.39 -22.15
C ILE A 243 24.51 -4.39 -23.28
N ASP A 244 23.59 -4.56 -24.24
CA ASP A 244 23.79 -5.46 -25.39
C ASP A 244 24.80 -4.90 -26.39
N ARG A 245 24.69 -3.61 -26.75
CA ARG A 245 25.60 -2.91 -27.66
C ARG A 245 27.06 -3.02 -27.22
N ASP A 246 27.31 -2.87 -25.92
CA ASP A 246 28.65 -2.84 -25.33
C ASP A 246 29.15 -4.23 -24.90
N GLY A 247 28.36 -5.29 -25.16
CA GLY A 247 28.74 -6.67 -24.87
C GLY A 247 28.77 -7.02 -23.38
N LEU A 248 27.95 -6.33 -22.57
CA LEU A 248 27.89 -6.48 -21.10
C LEU A 248 26.81 -7.48 -20.64
N VAL A 249 26.16 -8.18 -21.56
CA VAL A 249 25.18 -9.25 -21.26
C VAL A 249 25.86 -10.50 -20.67
N ASP A 250 25.23 -11.15 -19.70
CA ASP A 250 25.64 -12.48 -19.24
C ASP A 250 24.98 -13.56 -20.12
N ARG A 251 25.62 -13.87 -21.25
CA ARG A 251 25.09 -14.86 -22.22
C ARG A 251 24.89 -16.24 -21.59
N ALA A 252 25.80 -16.68 -20.73
CA ALA A 252 25.69 -17.99 -20.11
C ALA A 252 24.47 -18.05 -19.17
N PHE A 253 24.24 -16.99 -18.38
CA PHE A 253 23.02 -16.91 -17.56
C PHE A 253 21.75 -16.90 -18.40
N LEU A 254 21.72 -16.12 -19.49
CA LEU A 254 20.56 -16.08 -20.39
C LEU A 254 20.25 -17.47 -20.98
N GLU A 255 21.28 -18.17 -21.48
CA GLU A 255 21.20 -19.50 -22.07
C GLU A 255 20.83 -20.62 -21.08
N ASP A 256 21.18 -20.48 -19.80
CA ASP A 256 20.91 -21.50 -18.79
C ASP A 256 19.59 -21.25 -18.03
N HIS A 257 19.26 -19.99 -17.72
CA HIS A 257 18.25 -19.64 -16.72
C HIS A 257 17.05 -18.86 -17.25
N THR A 258 17.02 -18.47 -18.53
CA THR A 258 15.97 -17.57 -19.06
C THR A 258 15.32 -18.06 -20.34
N SER A 259 14.08 -17.71 -20.63
CA SER A 259 13.44 -17.94 -21.93
C SER A 259 13.00 -16.62 -22.58
N GLY A 260 12.92 -16.59 -23.90
CA GLY A 260 12.54 -15.39 -24.66
C GLY A 260 13.55 -14.24 -24.61
N TRP A 261 14.82 -14.47 -24.22
CA TRP A 261 15.82 -13.41 -24.12
C TRP A 261 16.22 -12.83 -25.49
N ASP A 262 16.18 -13.64 -26.56
CA ASP A 262 16.43 -13.17 -27.93
C ASP A 262 15.40 -12.12 -28.37
N GLU A 263 14.13 -12.29 -27.99
CA GLU A 263 13.05 -11.35 -28.28
C GLU A 263 13.28 -10.03 -27.54
N LEU A 264 13.59 -10.08 -26.25
CA LEU A 264 13.92 -8.91 -25.43
C LEU A 264 15.09 -8.12 -26.02
N LEU A 265 16.19 -8.80 -26.38
CA LEU A 265 17.36 -8.12 -26.95
C LEU A 265 17.07 -7.58 -28.35
N ALA A 266 16.21 -8.24 -29.14
CA ALA A 266 15.76 -7.71 -30.43
C ALA A 266 14.97 -6.41 -30.26
N ASP A 267 14.12 -6.31 -29.24
CA ASP A 267 13.38 -5.09 -28.94
C ASP A 267 14.32 -3.98 -28.44
N ALA A 268 15.26 -4.29 -27.53
CA ALA A 268 16.26 -3.35 -27.06
C ALA A 268 17.16 -2.80 -28.19
N ARG A 269 17.56 -3.63 -29.16
CA ARG A 269 18.37 -3.21 -30.32
C ARG A 269 17.64 -2.23 -31.25
N ARG A 270 16.30 -2.22 -31.26
CA ARG A 270 15.50 -1.31 -32.10
C ARG A 270 15.32 0.07 -31.50
N VAL A 271 15.65 0.23 -30.22
CA VAL A 271 15.49 1.49 -29.50
C VAL A 271 16.54 2.49 -29.98
N ASP A 272 16.10 3.72 -30.21
CA ASP A 272 16.96 4.88 -30.44
C ASP A 272 17.20 5.61 -29.12
N LEU A 273 18.47 5.88 -28.79
CA LEU A 273 18.83 6.51 -27.52
C LEU A 273 18.43 7.99 -27.48
N ASP A 274 18.43 8.70 -28.60
CA ASP A 274 17.96 10.09 -28.66
C ASP A 274 16.44 10.19 -28.44
N ALA A 275 15.68 9.28 -29.06
CA ALA A 275 14.25 9.12 -28.78
C ALA A 275 14.00 8.73 -27.31
N THR A 276 14.78 7.80 -26.76
CA THR A 276 14.68 7.40 -25.35
C THR A 276 14.95 8.57 -24.41
N ALA A 277 15.96 9.38 -24.71
CA ALA A 277 16.27 10.58 -23.93
C ALA A 277 15.12 11.59 -23.99
N THR A 278 14.47 11.73 -25.13
CA THR A 278 13.28 12.58 -25.30
C THR A 278 12.10 12.08 -24.49
N ILE A 279 11.80 10.77 -24.53
CA ILE A 279 10.68 10.14 -23.80
C ILE A 279 10.91 10.23 -22.29
N THR A 280 12.11 9.88 -21.84
CA THR A 280 12.44 9.77 -20.40
C THR A 280 12.80 11.10 -19.77
N GLY A 281 13.19 12.11 -20.56
CA GLY A 281 13.79 13.34 -20.05
C GLY A 281 15.20 13.15 -19.48
N ILE A 282 15.84 11.99 -19.72
CA ILE A 282 17.20 11.67 -19.25
C ILE A 282 18.17 11.76 -20.42
N ASP A 283 19.26 12.51 -20.28
CA ASP A 283 20.27 12.59 -21.34
C ASP A 283 20.94 11.23 -21.63
N VAL A 284 21.37 11.03 -22.88
CA VAL A 284 21.97 9.77 -23.33
C VAL A 284 23.17 9.36 -22.47
N ALA A 285 24.02 10.30 -22.07
CA ALA A 285 25.20 10.00 -21.26
C ALA A 285 24.83 9.48 -19.86
N THR A 286 23.73 9.97 -19.27
CA THR A 286 23.18 9.43 -18.03
C THR A 286 22.60 8.02 -18.22
N ILE A 287 21.91 7.75 -19.33
CA ILE A 287 21.42 6.39 -19.67
C ILE A 287 22.58 5.41 -19.80
N GLU A 288 23.61 5.77 -20.58
CA GLU A 288 24.80 4.95 -20.78
C GLU A 288 25.56 4.69 -19.48
N TRP A 289 25.70 5.73 -18.65
CA TRP A 289 26.33 5.60 -17.33
C TRP A 289 25.55 4.66 -16.42
N LEU A 290 24.22 4.78 -16.37
CA LEU A 290 23.37 3.95 -15.51
C LEU A 290 23.44 2.49 -15.93
N ALA A 291 23.33 2.22 -17.22
CA ALA A 291 23.43 0.89 -17.82
C ALA A 291 24.78 0.23 -17.54
N THR A 292 25.87 0.94 -17.82
CA THR A 292 27.24 0.46 -17.60
C THR A 292 27.51 0.21 -16.12
N THR A 293 27.08 1.14 -15.25
CA THR A 293 27.26 1.03 -13.79
C THR A 293 26.54 -0.22 -13.28
N PHE A 294 25.28 -0.42 -13.64
CA PHE A 294 24.51 -1.58 -13.22
C PHE A 294 25.14 -2.90 -13.70
N ALA A 295 25.58 -2.98 -14.95
CA ALA A 295 26.15 -4.20 -15.50
C ALA A 295 27.56 -4.55 -15.00
N THR A 296 28.37 -3.55 -14.63
CA THR A 296 29.79 -3.76 -14.30
C THR A 296 30.14 -3.65 -12.82
N ARG A 297 29.37 -2.90 -12.02
CA ARG A 297 29.58 -2.80 -10.57
C ARG A 297 28.66 -3.75 -9.83
N ARG A 298 29.16 -4.97 -9.64
CA ARG A 298 28.43 -6.12 -9.10
C ARG A 298 28.86 -6.50 -7.67
N PRO A 299 27.96 -7.03 -6.82
CA PRO A 299 26.56 -7.41 -7.12
C PRO A 299 25.64 -6.20 -7.32
N ALA A 300 24.72 -6.28 -8.29
CA ALA A 300 23.85 -5.17 -8.66
C ALA A 300 22.38 -5.45 -8.28
N ALA A 301 21.80 -4.56 -7.49
CA ALA A 301 20.47 -4.69 -6.92
C ALA A 301 19.50 -3.66 -7.48
N VAL A 302 18.26 -4.09 -7.74
CA VAL A 302 17.11 -3.21 -7.93
C VAL A 302 16.20 -3.34 -6.72
N ARG A 303 16.06 -2.26 -5.96
CA ARG A 303 15.06 -2.13 -4.89
C ARG A 303 13.89 -1.32 -5.42
N VAL A 304 12.74 -1.98 -5.55
CA VAL A 304 11.50 -1.37 -6.01
C VAL A 304 10.40 -1.62 -4.98
N LEU A 305 9.49 -0.66 -4.78
CA LEU A 305 8.30 -0.86 -3.96
C LEU A 305 7.04 -0.71 -4.82
N VAL A 306 6.10 0.15 -4.42
CA VAL A 306 4.78 0.30 -5.02
C VAL A 306 4.64 1.57 -5.85
N GLY A 307 5.70 2.39 -5.95
CA GLY A 307 5.63 3.72 -6.56
C GLY A 307 5.31 3.73 -8.06
N LEU A 308 5.48 2.61 -8.76
CA LEU A 308 5.20 2.48 -10.19
C LEU A 308 3.82 1.89 -10.49
N GLU A 309 3.08 1.44 -9.48
CA GLU A 309 1.84 0.67 -9.67
C GLU A 309 0.66 1.49 -10.18
N HIS A 310 0.63 2.77 -9.82
CA HIS A 310 -0.53 3.65 -10.00
C HIS A 310 -0.61 4.23 -11.41
N ARG A 311 -0.35 3.38 -12.42
CA ARG A 311 -0.36 3.67 -13.85
C ARG A 311 -0.99 2.55 -14.63
N GLN A 312 -1.52 2.87 -15.80
CA GLN A 312 -2.16 1.92 -16.69
C GLN A 312 -1.22 0.80 -17.14
N HIS A 313 0.07 1.12 -17.28
CA HIS A 313 1.15 0.20 -17.68
C HIS A 313 2.15 -0.09 -16.55
N GLY A 314 1.77 0.12 -15.28
CA GLY A 314 2.65 -0.11 -14.13
C GLY A 314 3.18 -1.54 -14.01
N GLN A 315 2.37 -2.54 -14.41
CA GLN A 315 2.79 -3.94 -14.43
C GLN A 315 3.97 -4.17 -15.38
N GLU A 316 3.93 -3.58 -16.57
CA GLU A 316 4.99 -3.70 -17.57
C GLU A 316 6.29 -3.04 -17.09
N ALA A 317 6.19 -1.96 -16.32
CA ALA A 317 7.36 -1.34 -15.68
C ALA A 317 7.99 -2.26 -14.63
N HIS A 318 7.20 -2.91 -13.77
CA HIS A 318 7.72 -3.89 -12.81
C HIS A 318 8.30 -5.12 -13.50
N ARG A 319 7.67 -5.57 -14.58
CA ARG A 319 8.16 -6.65 -15.45
C ARG A 319 9.52 -6.28 -16.06
N ALA A 320 9.67 -5.09 -16.62
CA ALA A 320 10.94 -4.59 -17.15
C ALA A 320 12.05 -4.58 -16.08
N LEU A 321 11.74 -4.12 -14.86
CA LEU A 321 12.69 -4.11 -13.75
C LEU A 321 13.09 -5.52 -13.28
N ALA A 322 12.19 -6.51 -13.39
CA ALA A 322 12.51 -7.91 -13.10
C ALA A 322 13.39 -8.57 -14.19
N MET A 323 13.32 -8.11 -15.44
CA MET A 323 14.18 -8.59 -16.53
C MET A 323 15.61 -8.08 -16.42
N LEU A 324 15.81 -6.84 -15.96
CA LEU A 324 17.11 -6.18 -15.96
C LEU A 324 18.22 -6.98 -15.22
N PRO A 325 18.00 -7.51 -13.99
CA PRO A 325 18.98 -8.35 -13.32
C PRO A 325 19.22 -9.70 -14.02
N ALA A 326 18.25 -10.22 -14.79
CA ALA A 326 18.42 -11.45 -15.55
C ALA A 326 19.41 -11.27 -16.72
N VAL A 327 19.36 -10.12 -17.41
CA VAL A 327 20.23 -9.84 -18.57
C VAL A 327 21.71 -9.71 -18.17
N THR A 328 21.99 -9.27 -16.95
CA THR A 328 23.36 -9.07 -16.43
C THR A 328 23.85 -10.23 -15.56
N GLY A 329 23.02 -11.24 -15.33
CA GLY A 329 23.32 -12.37 -14.44
C GLY A 329 23.42 -12.00 -12.96
N ALA A 330 22.91 -10.83 -12.55
CA ALA A 330 23.03 -10.32 -11.18
C ALA A 330 22.38 -11.24 -10.13
N TRP A 331 21.42 -12.08 -10.52
CA TRP A 331 20.84 -13.10 -9.66
C TRP A 331 21.85 -14.15 -9.16
N ARG A 332 23.02 -14.33 -9.80
CA ARG A 332 24.03 -15.30 -9.34
C ARG A 332 24.73 -14.88 -8.04
N GLU A 333 24.64 -13.60 -7.68
CA GLU A 333 25.45 -13.01 -6.63
C GLU A 333 24.57 -12.59 -5.44
N ARG A 334 25.01 -12.88 -4.22
CA ARG A 334 24.32 -12.42 -3.01
C ARG A 334 24.31 -10.88 -2.97
N GLY A 335 23.14 -10.29 -2.75
CA GLY A 335 22.93 -8.84 -2.87
C GLY A 335 22.78 -8.35 -4.31
N GLY A 336 22.67 -9.25 -5.29
CA GLY A 336 22.29 -8.95 -6.67
C GLY A 336 20.90 -9.49 -7.01
N GLY A 337 20.17 -8.81 -7.90
CA GLY A 337 18.81 -9.20 -8.28
C GLY A 337 17.75 -8.14 -8.00
N LEU A 338 16.50 -8.58 -7.85
CA LEU A 338 15.34 -7.75 -7.56
C LEU A 338 14.91 -7.94 -6.10
N CYS A 339 14.79 -6.83 -5.37
CA CYS A 339 14.25 -6.77 -4.02
C CYS A 339 12.96 -5.93 -4.03
N ARG A 340 11.79 -6.57 -3.85
CA ARG A 340 10.49 -5.87 -3.93
C ARG A 340 9.70 -5.89 -2.63
N SER A 341 9.11 -7.01 -2.24
CA SER A 341 8.47 -7.15 -0.93
C SER A 341 8.66 -8.57 -0.42
N THR A 342 8.80 -8.70 0.90
CA THR A 342 8.90 -9.99 1.58
C THR A 342 7.54 -10.62 1.87
N GLN A 343 6.44 -9.95 1.54
CA GLN A 343 5.09 -10.41 1.88
C GLN A 343 4.79 -11.82 1.34
N GLN A 344 5.23 -12.13 0.12
CA GLN A 344 5.00 -13.44 -0.50
C GLN A 344 5.66 -14.61 0.26
N TYR A 345 6.74 -14.36 1.03
CA TYR A 345 7.33 -15.39 1.90
C TYR A 345 6.37 -15.77 3.04
N PHE A 346 5.56 -14.82 3.51
CA PHE A 346 4.54 -15.07 4.52
C PHE A 346 3.24 -15.62 3.90
N ASP A 347 2.76 -15.03 2.80
CA ASP A 347 1.50 -15.43 2.16
C ASP A 347 1.53 -16.88 1.62
N SER A 348 2.73 -17.43 1.37
CA SER A 348 2.92 -18.82 0.96
C SER A 348 2.85 -19.82 2.11
N VAL A 349 2.97 -19.37 3.37
CA VAL A 349 3.10 -20.26 4.54
C VAL A 349 2.04 -20.01 5.61
N LEU A 350 1.48 -18.80 5.69
CA LEU A 350 0.42 -18.38 6.63
C LEU A 350 -0.94 -18.38 5.92
N VAL A 351 -1.52 -19.57 5.75
CA VAL A 351 -2.78 -19.76 5.04
C VAL A 351 -3.90 -20.08 6.03
N ASP A 352 -5.03 -19.38 5.96
CA ASP A 352 -6.22 -19.76 6.73
C ASP A 352 -6.69 -21.17 6.32
N PRO A 353 -6.67 -22.17 7.21
CA PRO A 353 -7.04 -23.53 6.87
C PRO A 353 -8.56 -23.70 6.66
N VAL A 354 -9.39 -22.71 7.03
CA VAL A 354 -10.83 -22.77 6.85
C VAL A 354 -11.19 -22.56 5.36
N PRO A 355 -11.79 -23.56 4.69
CA PRO A 355 -12.11 -23.44 3.27
C PRO A 355 -13.16 -22.36 3.03
N ARG A 356 -12.95 -21.54 1.99
CA ARG A 356 -13.93 -20.54 1.57
C ARG A 356 -15.22 -21.20 1.09
N ARG A 357 -16.36 -20.79 1.63
CA ARG A 357 -17.69 -21.24 1.16
C ARG A 357 -18.03 -20.57 -0.17
N THR A 358 -18.37 -21.35 -1.19
CA THR A 358 -18.70 -20.85 -2.54
C THR A 358 -20.18 -20.91 -2.88
N HIS A 359 -21.02 -21.51 -2.03
CA HIS A 359 -22.48 -21.65 -2.26
C HIS A 359 -22.83 -22.22 -3.65
N GLY A 360 -21.96 -23.07 -4.21
CA GLY A 360 -22.15 -23.69 -5.52
C GLY A 360 -21.98 -22.77 -6.73
N ARG A 361 -21.45 -21.55 -6.57
CA ARG A 361 -21.25 -20.58 -7.65
C ARG A 361 -19.99 -19.71 -7.45
N PRO A 362 -19.37 -19.17 -8.51
CA PRO A 362 -18.36 -18.15 -8.35
C PRO A 362 -18.97 -16.91 -7.68
N PRO A 363 -18.31 -16.31 -6.68
CA PRO A 363 -18.79 -15.08 -6.06
C PRO A 363 -18.65 -13.92 -7.05
N ARG A 364 -19.57 -12.95 -6.98
CA ARG A 364 -19.38 -11.65 -7.63
C ARG A 364 -18.16 -10.94 -7.04
N VAL A 365 -17.32 -10.35 -7.88
CA VAL A 365 -16.12 -9.64 -7.45
C VAL A 365 -15.99 -8.28 -8.14
N PHE A 366 -15.64 -7.25 -7.39
CA PHE A 366 -15.27 -5.94 -7.93
C PHE A 366 -13.84 -5.56 -7.56
N ASN A 367 -13.20 -4.72 -8.38
CA ASN A 367 -11.95 -4.08 -8.01
C ASN A 367 -12.22 -2.96 -6.99
N MET A 368 -11.46 -2.92 -5.90
CA MET A 368 -11.55 -1.91 -4.85
C MET A 368 -11.49 -0.46 -5.37
N ALA A 369 -10.69 -0.22 -6.42
CA ALA A 369 -10.55 1.10 -7.03
C ALA A 369 -11.82 1.57 -7.77
N ALA A 370 -12.69 0.65 -8.17
CA ALA A 370 -13.92 0.94 -8.91
C ALA A 370 -15.12 1.28 -8.01
N LEU A 371 -14.91 1.57 -6.71
CA LEU A 371 -16.01 1.79 -5.76
C LEU A 371 -17.00 2.86 -6.23
N GLY A 372 -16.50 3.98 -6.76
CA GLY A 372 -17.37 5.05 -7.28
C GLY A 372 -18.24 4.57 -8.42
N GLU A 373 -17.68 3.77 -9.33
CA GLU A 373 -18.42 3.16 -10.43
C GLU A 373 -19.50 2.22 -9.93
N VAL A 374 -19.11 1.26 -9.09
CA VAL A 374 -20.03 0.26 -8.53
C VAL A 374 -21.18 0.91 -7.76
N LEU A 375 -20.93 1.95 -6.96
CA LEU A 375 -21.97 2.59 -6.16
C LEU A 375 -22.86 3.55 -6.97
N THR A 376 -22.50 3.91 -8.19
CA THR A 376 -23.28 4.87 -9.01
C THR A 376 -23.79 4.29 -10.32
N ASP A 377 -23.50 3.02 -10.59
CA ASP A 377 -24.02 2.30 -11.75
C ASP A 377 -25.53 2.01 -11.58
N PRO A 378 -26.41 2.65 -12.39
CA PRO A 378 -27.85 2.43 -12.30
C PRO A 378 -28.29 1.06 -12.82
N ASP A 379 -27.45 0.40 -13.61
CA ASP A 379 -27.74 -0.88 -14.27
C ASP A 379 -27.14 -2.07 -13.51
N LEU A 380 -26.51 -1.82 -12.35
CA LEU A 380 -25.88 -2.86 -11.56
C LEU A 380 -26.91 -3.83 -10.96
N ASP A 381 -26.87 -5.09 -11.39
CA ASP A 381 -27.76 -6.15 -10.95
C ASP A 381 -26.98 -7.36 -10.36
N PRO A 382 -27.30 -7.83 -9.15
CA PRO A 382 -28.12 -7.15 -8.14
C PRO A 382 -27.47 -5.84 -7.66
N PRO A 383 -28.24 -4.82 -7.25
CA PRO A 383 -27.67 -3.55 -6.79
C PRO A 383 -26.85 -3.76 -5.51
N ILE A 384 -25.88 -2.89 -5.23
CA ILE A 384 -25.28 -2.78 -3.89
C ILE A 384 -26.17 -1.88 -3.03
N THR A 385 -26.73 -2.46 -1.98
CA THR A 385 -27.61 -1.75 -1.01
C THR A 385 -27.09 -1.84 0.43
N ALA A 386 -26.03 -2.62 0.66
CA ALA A 386 -25.32 -2.66 1.94
C ALA A 386 -23.80 -2.59 1.74
N LEU A 387 -23.13 -1.71 2.48
CA LEU A 387 -21.69 -1.51 2.48
C LEU A 387 -21.14 -1.62 3.90
N ILE A 388 -20.20 -2.54 4.13
CA ILE A 388 -19.55 -2.70 5.44
C ILE A 388 -18.08 -2.38 5.28
N VAL A 389 -17.64 -1.31 5.93
CA VAL A 389 -16.27 -0.78 5.85
C VAL A 389 -15.53 -1.04 7.15
N HIS A 390 -14.34 -1.62 7.08
CA HIS A 390 -13.41 -1.72 8.20
C HIS A 390 -11.97 -1.57 7.72
N ASN A 391 -11.08 -1.05 8.58
CA ASN A 391 -9.67 -0.84 8.24
C ASN A 391 -9.45 -0.05 6.94
N CYS A 392 -10.34 0.87 6.59
CA CYS A 392 -10.27 1.58 5.31
C CYS A 392 -11.06 2.90 5.34
N ASN A 393 -10.59 3.90 4.60
CA ASN A 393 -11.26 5.18 4.44
C ASN A 393 -11.47 5.49 2.94
N PRO A 394 -12.36 4.74 2.23
CA PRO A 394 -12.59 4.90 0.80
C PRO A 394 -12.88 6.33 0.36
N ALA A 395 -13.66 7.09 1.13
CA ALA A 395 -13.98 8.48 0.83
C ALA A 395 -12.74 9.38 0.64
N THR A 396 -11.56 8.97 1.12
CA THR A 396 -10.28 9.68 0.91
C THR A 396 -9.38 8.96 -0.09
N ILE A 397 -9.28 7.62 -0.04
CA ILE A 397 -8.21 6.87 -0.72
C ILE A 397 -8.54 6.38 -2.13
N THR A 398 -9.81 6.26 -2.50
CA THR A 398 -10.20 5.75 -3.83
C THR A 398 -10.10 6.83 -4.90
N PRO A 399 -9.79 6.46 -6.15
CA PRO A 399 -9.81 7.43 -7.26
C PRO A 399 -11.24 7.93 -7.52
N ASP A 400 -11.35 9.04 -8.26
CA ASP A 400 -12.63 9.70 -8.54
C ASP A 400 -13.47 9.89 -7.27
N GLN A 401 -12.87 10.60 -6.30
CA GLN A 401 -13.45 10.86 -4.99
C GLN A 401 -14.88 11.42 -5.11
N ASN A 402 -15.13 12.26 -6.12
CA ASN A 402 -16.45 12.89 -6.32
C ASN A 402 -17.53 11.84 -6.60
N ARG A 403 -17.23 10.84 -7.45
CA ARG A 403 -18.14 9.73 -7.73
C ARG A 403 -18.32 8.81 -6.53
N VAL A 404 -17.26 8.56 -5.76
CA VAL A 404 -17.35 7.79 -4.49
C VAL A 404 -18.27 8.47 -3.50
N LEU A 405 -18.10 9.78 -3.27
CA LEU A 405 -18.95 10.53 -2.34
C LEU A 405 -20.41 10.59 -2.81
N ALA A 406 -20.66 10.65 -4.12
CA ALA A 406 -22.01 10.57 -4.68
C ALA A 406 -22.65 9.20 -4.39
N GLY A 407 -21.90 8.11 -4.60
CA GLY A 407 -22.34 6.76 -4.27
C GLY A 407 -22.60 6.55 -2.78
N LEU A 408 -21.69 7.03 -1.92
CA LEU A 408 -21.85 6.98 -0.46
C LEU A 408 -23.03 7.83 0.04
N ALA A 409 -23.47 8.85 -0.70
CA ALA A 409 -24.58 9.72 -0.32
C ALA A 409 -25.97 9.14 -0.63
N ARG A 410 -26.04 7.97 -1.29
CA ARG A 410 -27.30 7.31 -1.64
C ARG A 410 -28.14 6.96 -0.41
N ASP A 411 -29.42 7.31 -0.45
CA ASP A 411 -30.38 7.03 0.64
C ASP A 411 -30.71 5.53 0.76
N ASP A 412 -30.61 4.76 -0.33
CA ASP A 412 -30.87 3.33 -0.35
C ASP A 412 -29.67 2.46 0.04
N LEU A 413 -28.49 3.09 0.26
CA LEU A 413 -27.28 2.40 0.68
C LEU A 413 -27.16 2.39 2.21
N PHE A 414 -27.35 1.23 2.84
CA PHE A 414 -27.03 1.03 4.26
C PHE A 414 -25.52 0.86 4.45
N THR A 415 -24.88 1.75 5.21
CA THR A 415 -23.43 1.80 5.38
C THR A 415 -23.05 1.62 6.86
N VAL A 416 -22.24 0.61 7.15
CA VAL A 416 -21.65 0.38 8.49
C VAL A 416 -20.15 0.64 8.40
N VAL A 417 -19.60 1.39 9.34
CA VAL A 417 -18.16 1.70 9.37
C VAL A 417 -17.56 1.36 10.74
N MET A 418 -16.58 0.47 10.77
CA MET A 418 -15.81 0.11 11.97
C MET A 418 -14.56 0.98 12.03
N GLU A 419 -14.46 1.86 13.03
CA GLU A 419 -13.51 2.96 13.00
C GLU A 419 -13.15 3.49 14.40
N GLN A 420 -11.97 4.11 14.49
CA GLN A 420 -11.44 4.70 15.72
C GLN A 420 -11.72 6.21 15.84
N ALA A 421 -11.98 6.91 14.74
CA ALA A 421 -12.24 8.34 14.67
C ALA A 421 -13.30 8.69 13.60
N MET A 422 -13.86 9.90 13.61
CA MET A 422 -14.83 10.30 12.57
C MET A 422 -14.14 10.61 11.23
N THR A 423 -13.69 9.58 10.52
CA THR A 423 -13.04 9.68 9.19
C THR A 423 -14.01 10.14 8.11
N ASP A 424 -13.50 10.59 6.96
CA ASP A 424 -14.33 11.04 5.84
C ASP A 424 -15.38 10.00 5.42
N THR A 425 -15.04 8.70 5.49
CA THR A 425 -16.00 7.62 5.21
C THR A 425 -17.03 7.45 6.33
N ALA A 426 -16.60 7.51 7.60
CA ALA A 426 -17.50 7.36 8.75
C ALA A 426 -18.63 8.40 8.75
N ARG A 427 -18.38 9.61 8.21
CA ARG A 427 -19.39 10.67 8.06
C ARG A 427 -20.59 10.29 7.19
N TYR A 428 -20.46 9.29 6.31
CA TYR A 428 -21.52 8.78 5.43
C TYR A 428 -22.22 7.52 5.96
N ALA A 429 -21.79 7.02 7.12
CA ALA A 429 -22.34 5.82 7.72
C ALA A 429 -23.78 6.01 8.22
N ASP A 430 -24.53 4.91 8.26
CA ASP A 430 -25.75 4.74 9.07
C ASP A 430 -25.37 4.36 10.50
N LEU A 431 -24.36 3.49 10.65
CA LEU A 431 -23.82 3.06 11.93
C LEU A 431 -22.29 3.15 11.93
N VAL A 432 -21.73 3.73 12.99
CA VAL A 432 -20.27 3.73 13.24
C VAL A 432 -19.98 2.92 14.49
N LEU A 433 -19.10 1.93 14.37
CA LEU A 433 -18.77 0.98 15.43
C LEU A 433 -17.35 1.26 15.95
N PRO A 434 -17.13 1.43 17.27
CA PRO A 434 -15.82 1.74 17.82
C PRO A 434 -14.89 0.54 17.70
N ALA A 435 -13.82 0.70 16.92
CA ALA A 435 -12.79 -0.32 16.75
C ALA A 435 -11.65 -0.16 17.78
N THR A 436 -11.05 -1.27 18.20
CA THR A 436 -9.81 -1.27 18.98
C THR A 436 -8.63 -0.67 18.21
N THR A 437 -7.71 -0.07 18.95
CA THR A 437 -6.34 0.27 18.55
C THR A 437 -5.40 -0.92 18.78
N GLN A 438 -4.20 -0.88 18.21
CA GLN A 438 -3.27 -2.01 18.21
C GLN A 438 -2.87 -2.48 19.60
N VAL A 439 -2.81 -1.59 20.59
CA VAL A 439 -2.43 -1.95 21.97
C VAL A 439 -3.55 -2.65 22.75
N GLU A 440 -4.73 -2.86 22.14
CA GLU A 440 -5.94 -3.37 22.79
C GLU A 440 -6.40 -4.75 22.29
N HIS A 441 -5.72 -5.35 21.31
CA HIS A 441 -6.12 -6.64 20.75
C HIS A 441 -4.93 -7.56 20.44
N LEU A 442 -5.23 -8.85 20.26
CA LEU A 442 -4.29 -9.85 19.75
C LEU A 442 -4.23 -9.75 18.22
N ASP A 443 -3.03 -9.84 17.65
CA ASP A 443 -2.86 -9.97 16.20
C ASP A 443 -1.54 -10.65 15.82
N LEU A 444 -1.49 -11.23 14.61
CA LEU A 444 -0.28 -11.80 14.02
C LEU A 444 0.21 -10.91 12.88
N MET A 445 1.44 -10.40 12.99
CA MET A 445 1.98 -9.37 12.12
C MET A 445 3.07 -9.93 11.22
N ASN A 446 2.78 -10.08 9.93
CA ASN A 446 3.81 -10.24 8.91
C ASN A 446 4.35 -8.88 8.45
N ALA A 447 5.53 -8.91 7.85
CA ALA A 447 6.16 -7.74 7.26
C ALA A 447 6.20 -7.86 5.73
N TRP A 448 6.49 -6.74 5.08
CA TRP A 448 6.74 -6.72 3.63
C TRP A 448 8.06 -6.02 3.26
N GLY A 449 8.90 -5.74 4.26
CA GLY A 449 10.28 -5.26 4.13
C GLY A 449 11.35 -6.08 4.83
N HIS A 450 10.97 -7.15 5.56
CA HIS A 450 11.88 -8.11 6.21
C HIS A 450 11.16 -9.46 6.45
N MET A 451 11.85 -10.47 6.99
CA MET A 451 11.31 -11.84 7.20
C MET A 451 11.00 -12.20 8.66
N TYR A 452 11.00 -11.24 9.58
CA TYR A 452 10.51 -11.43 10.96
C TYR A 452 8.97 -11.41 11.04
N LEU A 453 8.39 -12.50 11.55
CA LEU A 453 6.99 -12.62 11.97
C LEU A 453 6.87 -12.15 13.41
N SER A 454 5.91 -11.28 13.72
CA SER A 454 5.76 -10.70 15.07
C SER A 454 4.37 -10.96 15.64
N LEU A 455 4.28 -11.14 16.96
CA LEU A 455 3.02 -11.22 17.68
C LEU A 455 2.70 -9.86 18.32
N ASN A 456 1.48 -9.37 18.08
CA ASN A 456 0.95 -8.24 18.82
C ASN A 456 0.07 -8.72 19.97
N ARG A 457 0.46 -8.40 21.20
CA ARG A 457 -0.32 -8.74 22.40
C ARG A 457 -1.11 -7.52 22.89
N PRO A 458 -2.34 -7.70 23.38
CA PRO A 458 -3.09 -6.61 24.00
C PRO A 458 -2.34 -6.15 25.27
N ALA A 459 -1.87 -4.91 25.26
CA ALA A 459 -1.20 -4.31 26.41
C ALA A 459 -2.20 -3.77 27.44
N ILE A 460 -3.37 -3.34 26.99
CA ILE A 460 -4.46 -2.83 27.82
C ILE A 460 -5.79 -3.44 27.39
N ALA A 461 -6.79 -3.38 28.26
CA ALA A 461 -8.17 -3.64 27.85
C ALA A 461 -8.64 -2.55 26.86
N PRO A 462 -9.59 -2.86 25.95
CA PRO A 462 -10.19 -1.86 25.08
C PRO A 462 -10.71 -0.65 25.85
N VAL A 463 -10.36 0.55 25.39
CA VAL A 463 -10.85 1.80 25.98
C VAL A 463 -12.30 2.04 25.53
N GLY A 464 -13.15 2.40 26.49
CA GLY A 464 -14.58 2.61 26.24
C GLY A 464 -15.29 1.30 25.96
N GLU A 465 -16.10 1.28 24.91
CA GLU A 465 -16.83 0.10 24.43
C GLU A 465 -16.23 -0.40 23.09
N ALA A 466 -14.98 -0.06 22.78
CA ALA A 466 -14.35 -0.52 21.56
C ALA A 466 -14.22 -2.05 21.53
N LEU A 467 -14.40 -2.65 20.34
CA LEU A 467 -14.24 -4.09 20.14
C LEU A 467 -13.20 -4.39 19.04
N PRO A 468 -12.49 -5.53 19.14
CA PRO A 468 -11.73 -6.09 18.01
C PRO A 468 -12.63 -6.34 16.82
N ASN A 469 -12.07 -6.26 15.61
CA ASN A 469 -12.85 -6.45 14.39
C ASN A 469 -13.47 -7.86 14.37
N THR A 470 -12.69 -8.85 14.78
CA THR A 470 -13.09 -10.27 14.89
C THR A 470 -14.33 -10.46 15.75
N GLU A 471 -14.38 -9.79 16.91
CA GLU A 471 -15.49 -9.89 17.86
C GLU A 471 -16.80 -9.34 17.28
N VAL A 472 -16.73 -8.23 16.55
CA VAL A 472 -17.90 -7.66 15.87
C VAL A 472 -18.47 -8.66 14.86
N PHE A 473 -17.62 -9.26 14.04
CA PHE A 473 -18.06 -10.25 13.04
C PHE A 473 -18.61 -11.54 13.68
N ARG A 474 -18.04 -12.01 14.80
CA ARG A 474 -18.61 -13.14 15.56
C ARG A 474 -20.02 -12.84 16.07
N ARG A 475 -20.24 -11.65 16.64
CA ARG A 475 -21.57 -11.22 17.12
C ARG A 475 -22.57 -11.09 15.98
N LEU A 476 -22.16 -10.55 14.84
CA LEU A 476 -22.99 -10.47 13.64
C LEU A 476 -23.33 -11.85 13.09
N ALA A 477 -22.37 -12.79 13.05
CA ALA A 477 -22.63 -14.15 12.62
C ALA A 477 -23.72 -14.81 13.48
N ILE A 478 -23.64 -14.67 14.80
CA ILE A 478 -24.65 -15.18 15.75
C ILE A 478 -26.01 -14.50 15.51
N ALA A 479 -26.04 -13.17 15.44
CA ALA A 479 -27.30 -12.41 15.29
C ALA A 479 -28.02 -12.71 13.96
N MET A 480 -27.26 -13.01 12.91
CA MET A 480 -27.79 -13.39 11.60
C MET A 480 -28.08 -14.90 11.48
N GLY A 481 -27.78 -15.69 12.52
CA GLY A 481 -27.96 -17.15 12.49
C GLY A 481 -27.09 -17.85 11.45
N LEU A 482 -25.91 -17.29 11.13
CA LEU A 482 -24.98 -17.89 10.18
C LEU A 482 -24.29 -19.10 10.81
N ASP A 483 -24.15 -20.16 10.03
CA ASP A 483 -23.40 -21.35 10.36
C ASP A 483 -22.17 -21.53 9.46
N GLY A 484 -21.15 -22.20 9.97
CA GLY A 484 -19.94 -22.47 9.21
C GLY A 484 -18.71 -22.75 10.06
N PRO A 485 -17.71 -23.44 9.48
CA PRO A 485 -16.44 -23.69 10.16
C PRO A 485 -15.77 -22.36 10.49
N GLY A 486 -15.24 -22.27 11.72
CA GLY A 486 -14.40 -21.15 12.15
C GLY A 486 -15.11 -19.82 12.39
N LEU A 487 -16.45 -19.75 12.35
CA LEU A 487 -17.22 -18.52 12.66
C LEU A 487 -17.28 -18.19 14.16
N ALA A 488 -16.98 -19.17 15.02
CA ALA A 488 -16.94 -18.99 16.47
C ALA A 488 -15.51 -18.93 17.03
N ASP A 489 -14.50 -19.10 16.17
CA ASP A 489 -13.09 -19.14 16.59
C ASP A 489 -12.69 -17.81 17.22
N ASP A 490 -12.04 -17.89 18.38
CA ASP A 490 -11.41 -16.75 19.02
C ASP A 490 -10.10 -16.36 18.31
N ASP A 491 -9.54 -15.22 18.71
CA ASP A 491 -8.38 -14.65 18.04
C ASP A 491 -7.14 -15.55 18.21
N GLU A 492 -6.99 -16.21 19.36
CA GLU A 492 -5.89 -17.16 19.61
C GLU A 492 -5.99 -18.39 18.71
N THR A 493 -7.19 -18.96 18.59
CA THR A 493 -7.45 -20.11 17.70
C THR A 493 -7.09 -19.77 16.26
N MET A 494 -7.45 -18.58 15.79
CA MET A 494 -7.07 -18.13 14.44
C MET A 494 -5.56 -17.96 14.27
N VAL A 495 -4.84 -17.44 15.27
CA VAL A 495 -3.36 -17.36 15.21
C VAL A 495 -2.75 -18.76 15.13
N ARG A 496 -3.21 -19.70 15.97
CA ARG A 496 -2.72 -21.09 15.95
C ARG A 496 -2.97 -21.76 14.60
N GLN A 497 -4.16 -21.57 14.03
CA GLN A 497 -4.51 -22.08 12.71
C GLN A 497 -3.62 -21.52 11.59
N LEU A 498 -3.24 -20.24 11.66
CA LEU A 498 -2.35 -19.63 10.68
C LEU A 498 -0.91 -20.15 10.77
N LEU A 499 -0.47 -20.52 11.97
CA LEU A 499 0.86 -21.07 12.24
C LEU A 499 0.94 -22.59 12.03
N ASP A 500 -0.21 -23.27 11.93
CA ASP A 500 -0.32 -24.70 11.69
C ASP A 500 0.00 -25.05 10.23
N SER A 501 1.30 -25.15 9.94
CA SER A 501 1.82 -25.35 8.59
C SER A 501 3.03 -26.28 8.61
N ASP A 502 3.03 -27.28 7.72
CA ASP A 502 4.17 -28.18 7.51
C ASP A 502 5.30 -27.53 6.68
N HIS A 503 5.20 -26.23 6.36
CA HIS A 503 6.19 -25.55 5.54
C HIS A 503 7.51 -25.36 6.31
N PRO A 504 8.68 -25.72 5.75
CA PRO A 504 9.97 -25.63 6.46
C PRO A 504 10.31 -24.24 7.01
N TRP A 505 9.84 -23.19 6.35
CA TRP A 505 10.04 -21.80 6.81
C TRP A 505 9.32 -21.45 8.12
N LEU A 506 8.33 -22.24 8.54
CA LEU A 506 7.61 -22.11 9.82
C LEU A 506 7.99 -23.18 10.85
N ASP A 507 8.94 -24.07 10.54
CA ASP A 507 9.35 -25.13 11.47
C ASP A 507 9.80 -24.54 12.82
N GLY A 508 9.17 -25.00 13.91
CA GLY A 508 9.40 -24.51 15.27
C GLY A 508 8.87 -23.11 15.57
N ILE A 509 8.06 -22.50 14.70
CA ILE A 509 7.41 -21.19 14.91
C ILE A 509 5.94 -21.41 15.27
N ASP A 510 5.64 -21.43 16.57
CA ASP A 510 4.30 -21.51 17.13
C ASP A 510 3.93 -20.26 17.95
N LEU A 511 2.70 -20.22 18.47
CA LEU A 511 2.25 -19.08 19.28
C LEU A 511 3.10 -18.93 20.54
N GLU A 512 3.42 -20.04 21.21
CA GLU A 512 4.21 -20.08 22.44
C GLU A 512 5.61 -19.46 22.25
N SER A 513 6.29 -19.79 21.15
CA SER A 513 7.59 -19.21 20.80
C SER A 513 7.48 -17.69 20.58
N LEU A 514 6.44 -17.25 19.86
CA LEU A 514 6.18 -15.84 19.60
C LEU A 514 5.77 -15.07 20.87
N GLU A 515 5.11 -15.70 21.83
CA GLU A 515 4.80 -15.09 23.13
C GLU A 515 6.04 -14.84 24.00
N VAL A 516 7.06 -15.70 23.86
CA VAL A 516 8.33 -15.58 24.58
C VAL A 516 9.22 -14.55 23.90
N GLU A 517 9.44 -14.68 22.59
CA GLU A 517 10.40 -13.86 21.86
C GLU A 517 9.80 -12.51 21.41
N GLY A 518 8.49 -12.48 21.12
CA GLY A 518 7.78 -11.35 20.51
C GLY A 518 7.82 -11.37 18.99
N TRP A 519 8.92 -11.85 18.41
CA TRP A 519 9.11 -12.05 16.97
C TRP A 519 10.03 -13.22 16.69
N VAL A 520 9.84 -13.88 15.54
CA VAL A 520 10.71 -14.95 15.05
C VAL A 520 10.93 -14.76 13.55
N ARG A 521 12.15 -14.97 13.08
CA ARG A 521 12.47 -14.93 11.66
C ARG A 521 11.99 -16.22 10.99
N LEU A 522 11.37 -16.12 9.82
CA LEU A 522 11.12 -17.30 8.99
C LEU A 522 12.44 -18.04 8.70
N ASN A 523 12.40 -19.38 8.65
CA ASN A 523 13.56 -20.22 8.36
C ASN A 523 13.91 -20.23 6.85
N VAL A 524 13.91 -19.06 6.22
CA VAL A 524 14.40 -18.88 4.86
C VAL A 524 15.93 -18.93 4.90
N PRO A 525 16.60 -19.76 4.06
CA PRO A 525 18.05 -19.88 4.07
C PRO A 525 18.76 -18.53 3.90
N GLU A 526 19.90 -18.35 4.58
CA GLU A 526 20.71 -17.15 4.41
C GLU A 526 21.22 -17.04 2.96
N GLY A 527 21.05 -15.88 2.33
CA GLY A 527 21.45 -15.66 0.94
C GLY A 527 20.49 -16.30 -0.08
N PHE A 528 19.30 -16.73 0.35
CA PHE A 528 18.29 -17.29 -0.54
C PHE A 528 17.96 -16.33 -1.69
N ASN A 529 18.07 -16.86 -2.90
CA ASN A 529 17.93 -16.17 -4.14
C ASN A 529 16.90 -16.93 -5.00
N PRO A 530 15.65 -16.41 -5.14
CA PRO A 530 14.54 -17.22 -5.63
C PRO A 530 14.79 -17.89 -7.00
N PRO A 531 15.35 -17.20 -8.02
CA PRO A 531 15.67 -17.85 -9.28
C PRO A 531 16.79 -18.90 -9.20
N MET A 532 17.75 -18.75 -8.28
CA MET A 532 18.87 -19.67 -8.15
C MET A 532 18.57 -20.88 -7.27
N ASP A 533 17.63 -20.73 -6.34
CA ASP A 533 17.24 -21.77 -5.37
C ASP A 533 15.94 -22.49 -5.77
N GLY A 534 15.59 -22.48 -7.06
CA GLY A 534 14.51 -23.29 -7.62
C GLY A 534 13.09 -22.81 -7.28
N ALA A 535 12.92 -21.53 -6.92
CA ALA A 535 11.61 -20.97 -6.61
C ALA A 535 10.87 -20.42 -7.85
N THR A 536 11.50 -20.42 -9.02
CA THR A 536 10.86 -20.00 -10.28
C THR A 536 9.78 -20.99 -10.68
N THR A 537 8.54 -20.50 -10.84
CA THR A 537 7.35 -21.32 -11.13
C THR A 537 6.78 -21.09 -12.53
N THR A 538 7.57 -20.51 -13.44
CA THR A 538 7.20 -20.42 -14.87
C THR A 538 7.05 -21.82 -15.47
N PRO A 539 6.32 -21.99 -16.59
CA PRO A 539 6.06 -23.30 -17.17
C PRO A 539 7.30 -24.14 -17.53
N ASP A 540 8.43 -23.49 -17.84
CA ASP A 540 9.70 -24.13 -18.19
C ASP A 540 10.74 -24.07 -17.05
N GLY A 541 10.37 -23.52 -15.89
CA GLY A 541 11.27 -23.34 -14.74
C GLY A 541 12.36 -22.28 -14.94
N ARG A 542 12.27 -21.46 -15.99
CA ARG A 542 13.26 -20.41 -16.35
C ARG A 542 12.62 -19.02 -16.27
N LEU A 543 13.42 -17.98 -16.08
CA LEU A 543 12.93 -16.60 -16.07
C LEU A 543 12.37 -16.21 -17.46
N ALA A 544 11.09 -15.86 -17.53
CA ALA A 544 10.40 -15.55 -18.79
C ALA A 544 10.60 -14.07 -19.16
N LEU A 545 11.51 -13.79 -20.10
CA LEU A 545 11.78 -12.43 -20.57
C LEU A 545 10.80 -12.03 -21.69
N GLY A 546 10.94 -12.60 -22.89
CA GLY A 546 10.05 -12.31 -24.02
C GLY A 546 10.03 -10.83 -24.44
N HIS A 547 9.04 -10.44 -25.23
CA HIS A 547 8.89 -9.07 -25.74
C HIS A 547 8.67 -7.99 -24.67
N LEU A 548 9.26 -6.82 -24.90
CA LEU A 548 9.10 -5.63 -24.05
C LEU A 548 8.91 -4.38 -24.93
N GLU A 549 7.85 -3.62 -24.68
CA GLU A 549 7.53 -2.41 -25.44
C GLU A 549 7.10 -1.27 -24.51
N TYR A 550 7.64 -0.07 -24.75
CA TYR A 550 7.14 1.15 -24.10
C TYR A 550 5.83 1.60 -24.73
N ARG A 551 4.82 1.88 -23.90
CA ARG A 551 3.56 2.51 -24.29
C ARG A 551 3.22 3.63 -23.30
N PRO A 552 2.89 4.84 -23.77
CA PRO A 552 2.39 5.89 -22.88
C PRO A 552 1.01 5.51 -22.34
N GLY A 553 0.69 5.95 -21.11
CA GLY A 553 -0.66 5.78 -20.56
C GLY A 553 -1.67 6.68 -21.28
N ASP A 554 -2.92 6.25 -21.36
CA ASP A 554 -3.98 6.93 -22.13
C ASP A 554 -4.17 8.39 -21.68
N GLU A 555 -4.16 8.65 -20.36
CA GLU A 555 -4.33 10.00 -19.79
C GLU A 555 -2.99 10.64 -19.42
N THR A 556 -2.12 10.79 -20.41
CA THR A 556 -0.81 11.44 -20.29
C THR A 556 -0.57 12.42 -21.45
N PRO A 557 0.42 13.33 -21.38
CA PRO A 557 0.71 14.25 -22.49
C PRO A 557 0.97 13.54 -23.82
N ASP A 558 1.58 12.36 -23.77
CA ASP A 558 1.90 11.54 -24.94
C ASP A 558 0.77 10.57 -25.35
N GLY A 559 -0.19 10.32 -24.45
CA GLY A 559 -1.31 9.39 -24.68
C GLY A 559 -2.57 10.06 -25.27
N ASP A 560 -2.87 11.30 -24.87
CA ASP A 560 -4.02 12.05 -25.38
C ASP A 560 -3.67 13.53 -25.56
N ALA A 561 -3.22 13.88 -26.77
CA ALA A 561 -2.88 15.25 -27.13
C ALA A 561 -4.07 16.22 -27.05
N GLY A 562 -5.30 15.74 -27.26
CA GLY A 562 -6.52 16.54 -27.17
C GLY A 562 -6.84 16.93 -25.72
N LEU A 563 -6.68 15.97 -24.81
CA LEU A 563 -6.81 16.21 -23.38
C LEU A 563 -5.66 17.07 -22.86
N ALA A 564 -4.42 16.81 -23.27
CA ALA A 564 -3.25 17.60 -22.88
C ALA A 564 -3.30 19.06 -23.36
N ALA A 565 -3.95 19.34 -24.48
CA ALA A 565 -4.20 20.72 -24.91
C ALA A 565 -5.11 21.49 -23.93
N ARG A 566 -6.00 20.80 -23.20
CA ARG A 566 -6.90 21.38 -22.20
C ARG A 566 -6.28 21.36 -20.79
N PHE A 567 -5.55 20.29 -20.48
CA PHE A 567 -4.98 19.98 -19.17
C PHE A 567 -3.49 19.60 -19.36
N PRO A 568 -2.58 20.58 -19.45
CA PRO A 568 -1.22 20.33 -19.93
C PRO A 568 -0.26 19.75 -18.88
N LEU A 569 -0.68 19.62 -17.61
CA LEU A 569 0.19 19.20 -16.52
C LEU A 569 -0.18 17.78 -16.05
N GLY A 570 0.81 16.90 -15.96
CA GLY A 570 0.64 15.60 -15.29
C GLY A 570 0.51 15.79 -13.77
N LEU A 571 -0.35 15.00 -13.14
CA LEU A 571 -0.54 14.97 -11.70
C LEU A 571 0.05 13.70 -11.09
N LEU A 572 0.93 13.86 -10.11
CA LEU A 572 1.41 12.75 -9.28
C LEU A 572 0.99 12.96 -7.82
N THR A 573 0.29 11.97 -7.26
CA THR A 573 -0.18 12.00 -5.86
C THR A 573 0.85 11.29 -4.96
N ARG A 574 1.45 12.04 -4.03
CA ARG A 574 2.63 11.58 -3.28
C ARG A 574 2.33 11.23 -1.83
N LYS A 575 2.87 10.11 -1.38
CA LYS A 575 3.06 9.78 0.04
C LYS A 575 4.34 10.47 0.53
N GLN A 576 4.23 11.68 1.06
CA GLN A 576 5.38 12.50 1.48
C GLN A 576 5.45 12.81 2.99
N HIS A 577 4.37 12.52 3.71
CA HIS A 577 4.20 12.92 5.11
C HIS A 577 5.17 12.18 6.02
N VAL A 578 5.62 12.83 7.09
CA VAL A 578 6.58 12.26 8.04
C VAL A 578 5.91 11.76 9.33
N LYS A 579 4.78 12.35 9.72
CA LYS A 579 3.98 12.03 10.92
C LYS A 579 2.69 11.27 10.64
N PHE A 580 2.29 11.12 9.38
CA PHE A 580 1.14 10.31 9.06
C PHE A 580 1.33 9.40 7.84
N LEU A 581 0.46 8.40 7.70
CA LEU A 581 0.59 7.34 6.70
C LEU A 581 -0.75 7.14 5.99
N ASN A 582 -0.75 7.17 4.67
CA ASN A 582 -1.98 7.14 3.88
C ASN A 582 -2.98 8.16 4.45
N SER A 583 -4.19 7.75 4.83
CA SER A 583 -5.15 8.60 5.54
C SER A 583 -5.14 8.44 7.07
N HIS A 584 -4.31 7.59 7.66
CA HIS A 584 -4.18 7.57 9.12
C HIS A 584 -3.65 8.91 9.60
N TYR A 585 -4.12 9.39 10.74
CA TYR A 585 -3.74 10.68 11.34
C TYR A 585 -4.00 11.94 10.50
N GLY A 586 -4.47 11.81 9.25
CA GLY A 586 -4.60 12.90 8.27
C GLY A 586 -5.61 14.00 8.61
N GLY A 587 -6.40 13.83 9.68
CA GLY A 587 -7.27 14.86 10.24
C GLY A 587 -7.15 15.06 11.75
N PHE A 588 -6.14 14.46 12.41
CA PHE A 588 -5.93 14.65 13.84
C PHE A 588 -5.12 15.93 14.11
N ALA A 589 -5.75 16.91 14.76
CA ALA A 589 -5.20 18.24 14.94
C ALA A 589 -3.83 18.27 15.64
N ASP A 590 -3.48 17.30 16.47
CA ASP A 590 -2.16 17.26 17.14
C ASP A 590 -1.02 16.80 16.21
N HIS A 591 -1.34 16.19 15.07
CA HIS A 591 -0.36 15.69 14.12
C HIS A 591 -0.16 16.64 12.92
N LEU A 592 -1.14 17.52 12.63
CA LEU A 592 -1.10 18.48 11.52
C LEU A 592 -0.08 19.64 11.68
N PRO A 593 0.14 20.26 12.86
CA PRO A 593 0.96 21.48 13.00
C PRO A 593 2.40 21.34 12.52
N ALA A 594 2.95 20.12 12.51
CA ALA A 594 4.29 19.86 12.01
C ALA A 594 4.35 19.39 10.56
N GLU A 595 3.23 18.94 9.99
CA GLU A 595 3.08 18.71 8.54
C GLU A 595 2.75 20.01 7.80
N GLY A 596 2.23 21.02 8.51
CA GLY A 596 1.79 22.29 7.95
C GLY A 596 0.44 22.12 7.26
N GLU A 597 0.38 22.47 5.98
CA GLU A 597 -0.81 22.39 5.15
C GLU A 597 -0.53 21.64 3.84
N PRO A 598 -1.53 21.06 3.16
CA PRO A 598 -1.32 20.45 1.86
C PRO A 598 -0.96 21.51 0.80
N LEU A 599 0.21 21.35 0.17
CA LEU A 599 0.72 22.23 -0.88
C LEU A 599 0.75 21.53 -2.25
N LEU A 600 0.52 22.29 -3.32
CA LEU A 600 0.78 21.88 -4.69
C LEU A 600 2.22 22.24 -5.07
N ASP A 601 3.10 21.27 -5.26
CA ASP A 601 4.40 21.55 -5.86
C ASP A 601 4.22 21.79 -7.38
N ILE A 602 4.72 22.93 -7.86
CA ILE A 602 4.73 23.33 -9.27
C ILE A 602 6.10 23.89 -9.65
N HIS A 603 6.61 23.51 -10.83
CA HIS A 603 7.90 24.02 -11.32
C HIS A 603 7.83 25.51 -11.68
N PRO A 604 8.89 26.32 -11.46
CA PRO A 604 8.94 27.72 -11.87
C PRO A 604 8.54 27.97 -13.33
N ASP A 605 8.96 27.09 -14.25
CA ASP A 605 8.66 27.21 -15.69
C ASP A 605 7.17 27.01 -16.00
N ASP A 606 6.43 26.29 -15.15
CA ASP A 606 4.97 26.14 -15.28
C ASP A 606 4.22 27.24 -14.53
N ALA A 607 4.75 27.69 -13.39
CA ALA A 607 4.14 28.72 -12.56
C ALA A 607 4.20 30.11 -13.20
N GLY A 608 5.33 30.46 -13.84
CA GLY A 608 5.58 31.76 -14.44
C GLY A 608 4.54 32.16 -15.50
N PRO A 609 4.30 31.35 -16.55
CA PRO A 609 3.27 31.60 -17.56
C PRO A 609 1.85 31.73 -16.98
N ARG A 610 1.61 31.13 -15.80
CA ARG A 610 0.33 31.17 -15.08
C ARG A 610 0.24 32.30 -14.07
N SER A 611 1.26 33.15 -13.95
CA SER A 611 1.36 34.23 -12.96
C SER A 611 1.17 33.73 -11.51
N ILE A 612 1.61 32.51 -11.22
CA ILE A 612 1.55 31.89 -9.89
C ILE A 612 2.88 32.15 -9.17
N ILE A 613 2.81 32.66 -7.95
CA ILE A 613 3.94 32.76 -7.03
C ILE A 613 3.77 31.86 -5.81
N ALA A 614 4.87 31.61 -5.10
CA ALA A 614 4.83 30.78 -3.89
C ALA A 614 3.83 31.34 -2.87
N GLY A 615 2.95 30.47 -2.40
CA GLY A 615 1.94 30.78 -1.40
C GLY A 615 0.61 31.30 -1.93
N ASP A 616 0.49 31.54 -3.24
CA ASP A 616 -0.81 31.82 -3.87
C ASP A 616 -1.77 30.65 -3.68
N THR A 617 -3.05 30.95 -3.46
CA THR A 617 -4.12 29.95 -3.58
C THR A 617 -4.36 29.67 -5.06
N VAL A 618 -4.36 28.40 -5.44
CA VAL A 618 -4.56 27.94 -6.81
C VAL A 618 -5.71 26.95 -6.88
N ARG A 619 -6.40 26.94 -8.02
CA ARG A 619 -7.40 25.94 -8.39
C ARG A 619 -6.75 24.92 -9.31
N VAL A 620 -6.68 23.67 -8.88
CA VAL A 620 -6.23 22.52 -9.67
C VAL A 620 -7.45 21.77 -10.14
N PHE A 621 -7.59 21.51 -11.44
CA PHE A 621 -8.84 20.96 -11.98
C PHE A 621 -8.67 20.16 -13.27
N ASN A 622 -9.67 19.31 -13.52
CA ASN A 622 -9.94 18.65 -14.79
C ASN A 622 -11.44 18.37 -14.93
N ASP A 623 -11.84 17.50 -15.86
CA ASP A 623 -13.26 17.18 -16.10
C ASP A 623 -13.94 16.46 -14.92
N ARG A 624 -13.17 15.83 -14.02
CA ARG A 624 -13.70 15.08 -12.87
C ARG A 624 -13.93 15.96 -11.63
N GLY A 625 -13.20 17.06 -11.49
CA GLY A 625 -13.34 17.91 -10.32
C GLY A 625 -12.32 19.04 -10.22
N SER A 626 -12.36 19.71 -9.08
CA SER A 626 -11.41 20.76 -8.71
C SER A 626 -11.02 20.67 -7.24
N VAL A 627 -9.81 21.11 -6.93
CA VAL A 627 -9.26 21.23 -5.58
C VAL A 627 -8.59 22.60 -5.47
N GLU A 628 -8.88 23.32 -4.39
CA GLU A 628 -8.17 24.55 -4.04
C GLU A 628 -7.10 24.25 -2.99
N MET A 629 -5.88 24.73 -3.22
CA MET A 629 -4.77 24.62 -2.26
C MET A 629 -3.70 25.68 -2.53
N ARG A 630 -2.71 25.80 -1.65
CA ARG A 630 -1.62 26.75 -1.84
C ARG A 630 -0.52 26.17 -2.71
N ALA A 631 0.05 27.02 -3.58
CA ALA A 631 1.16 26.65 -4.45
C ALA A 631 2.51 26.74 -3.72
N ALA A 632 3.32 25.70 -3.87
CA ALA A 632 4.76 25.71 -3.60
C ALA A 632 5.49 25.74 -4.95
N VAL A 633 6.10 26.88 -5.28
CA VAL A 633 6.90 27.02 -6.52
C VAL A 633 8.31 26.48 -6.26
N VAL A 634 8.63 25.30 -6.80
CA VAL A 634 9.81 24.50 -6.44
C VAL A 634 10.41 23.75 -7.64
N ASP A 635 11.72 23.52 -7.63
CA ASP A 635 12.47 22.84 -8.71
C ASP A 635 12.67 21.33 -8.47
N ARG A 636 12.04 20.76 -7.42
CA ARG A 636 12.16 19.32 -7.09
C ARG A 636 11.30 18.41 -7.99
N VAL A 637 10.46 19.00 -8.83
CA VAL A 637 9.59 18.34 -9.82
C VAL A 637 9.97 18.86 -11.21
N GLN A 638 9.74 18.09 -12.27
CA GLN A 638 10.07 18.55 -13.63
C GLN A 638 9.01 19.53 -14.19
N PRO A 639 9.37 20.39 -15.16
CA PRO A 639 8.38 21.07 -15.99
C PRO A 639 7.35 20.10 -16.58
N GLY A 640 6.09 20.49 -16.62
CA GLY A 640 4.96 19.67 -17.07
C GLY A 640 4.40 18.72 -16.00
N LEU A 641 4.96 18.70 -14.79
CA LEU A 641 4.53 17.84 -13.68
C LEU A 641 4.17 18.69 -12.45
N VAL A 642 2.99 18.45 -11.89
CA VAL A 642 2.61 18.93 -10.57
C VAL A 642 2.42 17.75 -9.62
N THR A 643 2.64 18.00 -8.33
CA THR A 643 2.44 16.95 -7.33
C THR A 643 1.61 17.44 -6.17
N MET A 644 0.70 16.58 -5.72
CA MET A 644 -0.19 16.83 -4.58
C MET A 644 0.02 15.78 -3.50
N PRO A 645 -0.06 16.15 -2.21
CA PRO A 645 -0.03 15.17 -1.14
C PRO A 645 -1.26 14.26 -1.15
N PHE A 646 -1.03 12.96 -0.96
CA PHE A 646 -2.08 11.96 -0.77
C PHE A 646 -2.49 11.84 0.71
N GLY A 647 -3.76 11.55 0.99
CA GLY A 647 -4.22 11.05 2.30
C GLY A 647 -4.74 12.09 3.31
N TRP A 648 -4.65 13.38 3.00
CA TRP A 648 -5.31 14.42 3.81
C TRP A 648 -6.83 14.25 3.82
N TRP A 649 -7.45 14.47 4.98
CA TRP A 649 -8.92 14.40 5.11
C TRP A 649 -9.58 15.66 4.55
N ALA A 650 -10.89 15.58 4.32
CA ALA A 650 -11.67 16.69 3.80
C ALA A 650 -11.58 17.95 4.67
N ASN A 651 -11.35 17.83 5.99
CA ASN A 651 -11.21 18.99 6.87
C ASN A 651 -9.91 19.78 6.68
N ALA A 652 -8.92 19.22 5.96
CA ALA A 652 -7.64 19.88 5.71
C ALA A 652 -7.60 20.67 4.39
N THR A 653 -8.67 20.64 3.59
CA THR A 653 -8.78 21.41 2.34
C THR A 653 -10.04 22.28 2.36
N SER A 654 -9.97 23.48 1.79
CA SER A 654 -11.07 24.45 1.81
C SER A 654 -12.36 23.95 1.17
N GLY A 655 -12.25 23.05 0.18
CA GLY A 655 -13.37 22.46 -0.56
C GLY A 655 -13.81 21.08 -0.10
N GLY A 656 -13.18 20.50 0.94
CA GLY A 656 -13.53 19.14 1.38
C GLY A 656 -13.18 18.05 0.37
N ARG A 657 -12.17 18.28 -0.47
CA ARG A 657 -11.69 17.38 -1.53
C ARG A 657 -10.17 17.25 -1.48
N GLY A 658 -9.69 16.02 -1.68
CA GLY A 658 -8.27 15.71 -1.75
C GLY A 658 -7.82 15.49 -3.19
N ALA A 659 -6.55 15.10 -3.38
CA ALA A 659 -5.98 14.86 -4.70
C ALA A 659 -6.79 13.84 -5.54
N ASN A 660 -7.42 12.86 -4.89
CA ASN A 660 -8.22 11.83 -5.55
C ASN A 660 -9.54 12.33 -6.16
N ALA A 661 -9.94 13.58 -5.93
CA ALA A 661 -11.03 14.21 -6.69
C ALA A 661 -10.67 14.43 -8.17
N LEU A 662 -9.38 14.37 -8.50
CA LEU A 662 -8.85 14.62 -9.85
C LEU A 662 -8.37 13.34 -10.54
N THR A 663 -8.02 12.29 -9.78
CA THR A 663 -7.30 11.12 -10.29
C THR A 663 -8.15 10.24 -11.20
N ASN A 664 -7.49 9.69 -12.22
CA ASN A 664 -8.04 8.74 -13.18
C ASN A 664 -8.44 7.41 -12.49
N PRO A 665 -9.73 7.02 -12.54
CA PRO A 665 -10.21 5.77 -11.94
C PRO A 665 -10.01 4.54 -12.84
N SER A 666 -9.50 4.71 -14.06
CA SER A 666 -9.28 3.59 -14.97
C SER A 666 -8.36 2.55 -14.35
N LEU A 667 -8.79 1.30 -14.46
CA LEU A 667 -7.97 0.16 -14.07
C LEU A 667 -6.96 -0.09 -15.18
N GLY A 668 -5.72 -0.41 -14.81
CA GLY A 668 -4.75 -0.94 -15.77
C GLY A 668 -5.31 -2.16 -16.51
N ARG A 669 -4.74 -2.50 -17.67
CA ARG A 669 -5.28 -3.55 -18.59
C ARG A 669 -5.40 -4.95 -17.96
N GLN A 670 -4.74 -5.20 -16.83
CA GLN A 670 -4.75 -6.49 -16.13
C GLN A 670 -4.95 -6.26 -14.63
N ILE A 671 -6.17 -6.55 -14.13
CA ILE A 671 -6.55 -6.75 -12.71
C ILE A 671 -5.68 -6.00 -11.68
N GLY A 672 -5.43 -4.71 -11.91
CA GLY A 672 -4.39 -3.93 -11.21
C GLY A 672 -4.95 -2.77 -10.41
N SER A 673 -4.07 -1.89 -9.92
CA SER A 673 -4.47 -0.65 -9.27
C SER A 673 -4.99 0.39 -10.26
N ALA A 674 -5.68 1.41 -9.72
CA ALA A 674 -6.12 2.54 -10.52
C ALA A 674 -4.92 3.33 -11.06
N SER A 675 -5.11 3.97 -12.21
CA SER A 675 -4.07 4.75 -12.88
C SER A 675 -3.93 6.16 -12.29
N PHE A 676 -3.82 6.29 -10.96
CA PHE A 676 -3.85 7.59 -10.26
C PHE A 676 -2.84 8.62 -10.80
N HIS A 677 -1.70 8.16 -11.31
CA HIS A 677 -0.58 9.00 -11.78
C HIS A 677 -0.56 9.20 -13.29
N ASP A 678 -1.52 8.61 -14.01
CA ASP A 678 -1.85 8.94 -15.39
C ASP A 678 -3.09 9.83 -15.32
N THR A 679 -2.85 11.08 -14.92
CA THR A 679 -3.89 12.08 -14.71
C THR A 679 -3.39 13.42 -15.21
N LEU A 680 -4.20 14.08 -16.02
CA LEU A 680 -3.92 15.42 -16.52
C LEU A 680 -4.77 16.46 -15.79
N VAL A 681 -4.15 17.60 -15.48
CA VAL A 681 -4.79 18.74 -14.81
C VAL A 681 -4.37 20.07 -15.44
N GLN A 682 -5.17 21.09 -15.17
CA GLN A 682 -4.77 22.49 -15.29
C GLN A 682 -4.69 23.13 -13.91
N VAL A 683 -3.84 24.16 -13.80
CA VAL A 683 -3.68 24.98 -12.60
C VAL A 683 -3.88 26.44 -12.98
N GLU A 684 -4.65 27.17 -12.19
CA GLU A 684 -4.82 28.62 -12.29
C GLU A 684 -4.84 29.27 -10.90
N LYS A 685 -4.64 30.59 -10.85
CA LYS A 685 -4.77 31.35 -9.61
C LYS A 685 -6.23 31.39 -9.17
N ALA A 686 -6.53 31.09 -7.91
CA ALA A 686 -7.91 31.14 -7.43
C ALA A 686 -8.40 32.60 -7.38
N GLY A 687 -9.60 32.86 -7.90
CA GLY A 687 -10.22 34.18 -7.92
C GLY A 687 -9.74 35.13 -9.02
N SER A 688 -9.03 34.63 -10.04
CA SER A 688 -8.68 35.37 -11.27
C SER A 688 -9.79 35.38 -12.31
#